data_AF-A0A4D9DPQ7-F1
#
_entry.id   AF-A0A4D9DPQ7-F1
#
_cell.length_a   1.000
_cell.length_b   1.000
_cell.length_c   1.000
_cell.angle_alpha   90.00
_cell.angle_beta   90.00
_cell.angle_gamma   90.00
#
_symmetry.space_group_name_H-M   'P 1'
#
loop_
_entity.id
_entity.type
_entity.pdbx_description
1 polymer ?
#
loop_
_entity_poly.entity_id
_entity_poly.type
_entity_poly.pdbx_seq_one_letter_code
_entity_poly.pdbx_strand_id
1 'polypeptide(L)'
;MAPWLPTKKEKYGVALWNFSGTNEHHLPLQIGDTVHILQASEGWYRGYSLRNRATWGIFPVTLIHLKGAHVEQRGAEENIVPAEMPMVQEITTTLREWATIWKQLYVVGQKERYRQVRRMMCELMERRSQLLSGTLPKDELLELKKEVTSKIDYGNKILELDLVVRDENGNILDPDRTSVISLFQAHKQATSMISERIQEEMCSQHSELGCSAHLASPSHNLYLCVRNFVCNIGEEAQLFTALYDPGQQKMISENYLIRWASTGVPQDIELLNNLKAIFTDLGSKDLKRERLFLVCQIVRVGRMDLKETYTRKMSTGLRRPFGVSVAPDPSPPIPEDYKAFQGLMRTIATTLELLLEVVQENLVAAENDFLHTMIKKAVEGKEINHKGQGFWVSLKMLWGDLSQVRKDHPHLVDRSTVVVRKLGFPEIIMPGDIRNDIYLTLVQGEFDKGNKKTQKNVEVTVCVCDETGNMMQNVIFPGAGDKPSSEYRSVVYYQQRQQRWMETMKIAVPIEDVHRTHMRFTFRHRSSSDFDLLGLLKWRSKPNLLVGNLQKLMKVDGGEVIKVRRVLGSLALQSFSWASPLCPTGRTSHIPVFIVGLIADRKFHHFNAVLEAYIQQHFSATLAYKKLISVLTQYVDSASREESCESLLRTFKALEYIFKFIVRSRHLFAQ
;
A
#
# COMPACT_ATOMS: atom_id res chain seq x y z
N MET A 1 61.35 -34.78 49.38
CA MET A 1 60.44 -34.56 48.23
C MET A 1 59.16 -33.98 48.78
N ALA A 2 58.81 -32.76 48.38
CA ALA A 2 57.55 -32.15 48.75
C ALA A 2 56.35 -32.98 48.24
N PRO A 3 55.27 -33.09 49.03
CA PRO A 3 54.05 -33.76 48.59
C PRO A 3 53.36 -32.98 47.46
N TRP A 4 52.67 -33.68 46.58
CA TRP A 4 51.82 -33.06 45.56
C TRP A 4 50.61 -32.40 46.22
N LEU A 5 50.56 -31.07 46.16
CA LEU A 5 49.48 -30.29 46.76
C LEU A 5 48.51 -29.81 45.68
N PRO A 6 47.18 -29.91 45.90
CA PRO A 6 46.20 -29.40 44.95
C PRO A 6 46.28 -27.88 44.85
N THR A 7 46.34 -27.36 43.62
CA THR A 7 46.43 -25.91 43.38
C THR A 7 45.06 -25.27 43.53
N LYS A 8 44.97 -24.18 44.31
CA LYS A 8 43.71 -23.42 44.51
C LYS A 8 43.54 -22.25 43.56
N LYS A 9 44.65 -21.59 43.16
CA LYS A 9 44.67 -20.40 42.30
C LYS A 9 45.21 -20.69 40.89
N GLU A 10 46.16 -21.61 40.80
CA GLU A 10 46.87 -21.96 39.57
C GLU A 10 46.18 -23.15 38.91
N LYS A 11 45.07 -22.88 38.21
CA LYS A 11 44.24 -23.92 37.59
C LYS A 11 44.37 -23.96 36.06
N TYR A 12 44.82 -22.87 35.44
CA TYR A 12 44.89 -22.74 33.99
C TYR A 12 46.19 -22.07 33.55
N GLY A 13 46.83 -22.63 32.52
CA GLY A 13 48.06 -22.08 31.97
C GLY A 13 48.27 -22.44 30.51
N VAL A 14 49.23 -21.74 29.89
CA VAL A 14 49.63 -21.93 28.50
C VAL A 14 51.13 -22.22 28.45
N ALA A 15 51.51 -23.24 27.67
CA ALA A 15 52.92 -23.58 27.47
C ALA A 15 53.64 -22.52 26.64
N LEU A 16 54.75 -21.99 27.17
CA LEU A 16 55.60 -20.98 26.51
C LEU A 16 56.62 -21.60 25.55
N TRP A 17 56.96 -22.87 25.74
CA TRP A 17 57.95 -23.56 24.92
C TRP A 17 57.58 -25.04 24.74
N ASN A 18 58.22 -25.68 23.77
CA ASN A 18 58.06 -27.11 23.52
C ASN A 18 58.76 -27.93 24.62
N PHE A 19 58.05 -28.92 25.16
CA PHE A 19 58.54 -29.91 26.11
C PHE A 19 58.29 -31.30 25.55
N SER A 20 59.35 -31.99 25.13
CA SER A 20 59.25 -33.30 24.48
C SER A 20 59.05 -34.47 25.44
N GLY A 21 59.24 -34.27 26.75
CA GLY A 21 59.05 -35.28 27.80
C GLY A 21 60.04 -36.45 27.71
N THR A 22 61.01 -36.51 28.62
CA THR A 22 61.99 -37.61 28.69
C THR A 22 61.55 -38.84 29.48
N ASN A 23 60.50 -38.76 30.31
CA ASN A 23 60.01 -39.83 31.18
C ASN A 23 58.54 -40.16 30.87
N GLU A 24 58.09 -41.38 31.22
CA GLU A 24 56.69 -41.82 31.01
C GLU A 24 55.65 -40.98 31.76
N HIS A 25 56.05 -40.31 32.84
CA HIS A 25 55.18 -39.42 33.61
C HIS A 25 55.18 -37.96 33.09
N HIS A 26 56.08 -37.62 32.16
CA HIS A 26 56.13 -36.28 31.59
C HIS A 26 55.03 -36.11 30.55
N LEU A 27 54.25 -35.03 30.68
CA LEU A 27 53.26 -34.68 29.66
C LEU A 27 53.97 -33.89 28.56
N PRO A 28 54.09 -34.38 27.31
CA PRO A 28 54.67 -33.60 26.24
C PRO A 28 53.76 -32.42 25.90
N LEU A 29 54.34 -31.23 25.81
CA LEU A 29 53.63 -29.99 25.51
C LEU A 29 54.28 -29.28 24.33
N GLN A 30 53.46 -28.67 23.49
CA GLN A 30 53.92 -27.76 22.43
C GLN A 30 53.66 -26.31 22.85
N ILE A 31 54.43 -25.39 22.28
CA ILE A 31 54.22 -23.97 22.46
C ILE A 31 52.77 -23.59 22.11
N GLY A 32 52.10 -22.91 23.03
CA GLY A 32 50.69 -22.52 22.92
C GLY A 32 49.68 -23.56 23.41
N ASP A 33 50.11 -24.75 23.86
CA ASP A 33 49.21 -25.73 24.46
C ASP A 33 48.62 -25.21 25.77
N THR A 34 47.30 -25.34 25.90
CA THR A 34 46.54 -24.93 27.08
C THR A 34 46.37 -26.11 28.03
N VAL A 35 46.78 -25.98 29.29
CA VAL A 35 46.78 -27.05 30.28
C VAL A 35 45.89 -26.74 31.48
N HIS A 36 45.24 -27.77 32.02
CA HIS A 36 44.62 -27.73 33.34
C HIS A 36 45.64 -28.16 34.39
N ILE A 37 45.83 -27.35 35.42
CA ILE A 37 46.76 -27.64 36.51
C ILE A 37 45.94 -28.12 37.71
N LEU A 38 46.22 -29.34 38.17
CA LEU A 38 45.53 -29.99 39.29
C LEU A 38 46.36 -29.90 40.57
N GLN A 39 47.65 -30.18 40.47
CA GLN A 39 48.57 -30.25 41.61
C GLN A 39 49.91 -29.59 41.28
N ALA A 40 50.62 -29.14 42.30
CA ALA A 40 51.99 -28.60 42.20
C ALA A 40 52.90 -29.26 43.24
N SER A 41 54.16 -29.48 42.87
CA SER A 41 55.23 -29.91 43.77
C SER A 41 56.60 -29.46 43.25
N GLU A 42 57.43 -28.85 44.10
CA GLU A 42 58.87 -28.54 43.87
C GLU A 42 59.23 -28.14 42.40
N GLY A 43 58.58 -27.12 41.84
CA GLY A 43 58.89 -26.62 40.50
C GLY A 43 58.24 -27.38 39.33
N TRP A 44 57.36 -28.33 39.63
CA TRP A 44 56.56 -29.09 38.66
C TRP A 44 55.05 -28.91 38.91
N TYR A 45 54.30 -28.85 37.82
CA TYR A 45 52.86 -28.97 37.81
C TYR A 45 52.45 -30.36 37.34
N ARG A 46 51.29 -30.84 37.82
CA ARG A 46 50.62 -32.05 37.35
C ARG A 46 49.25 -31.69 36.83
N GLY A 47 48.92 -32.19 35.66
CA GLY A 47 47.73 -31.77 34.94
C GLY A 47 47.51 -32.55 33.65
N TYR A 48 46.58 -32.07 32.83
CA TYR A 48 46.30 -32.60 31.51
C TYR A 48 46.14 -31.48 30.48
N SER A 49 46.32 -31.81 29.21
CA SER A 49 46.11 -30.88 28.10
C SER A 49 44.61 -30.73 27.79
N LEU A 50 44.12 -29.52 27.60
CA LEU A 50 42.72 -29.30 27.22
C LEU A 50 42.39 -29.83 25.82
N ARG A 51 43.41 -30.05 24.98
CA ARG A 51 43.28 -30.69 23.67
C ARG A 51 43.07 -32.20 23.79
N ASN A 52 43.63 -32.82 24.82
CA ASN A 52 43.51 -34.26 25.08
C ASN A 52 43.41 -34.52 26.60
N ARG A 53 42.18 -34.64 27.09
CA ARG A 53 41.88 -34.85 28.52
C ARG A 53 42.29 -36.24 29.03
N ALA A 54 42.51 -37.21 28.13
CA ALA A 54 42.87 -38.57 28.51
C ALA A 54 44.34 -38.70 28.96
N THR A 55 45.20 -37.80 28.49
CA THR A 55 46.63 -37.80 28.80
C THR A 55 46.93 -36.80 29.91
N TRP A 56 47.30 -37.31 31.09
CA TRP A 56 47.74 -36.52 32.23
C TRP A 56 49.20 -36.82 32.55
N GLY A 57 49.92 -35.85 33.11
CA GLY A 57 51.32 -35.99 33.45
C GLY A 57 51.86 -34.75 34.15
N ILE A 58 53.17 -34.72 34.32
CA ILE A 58 53.90 -33.62 34.97
C ILE A 58 54.64 -32.76 33.95
N PHE A 59 54.73 -31.46 34.21
CA PHE A 59 55.41 -30.49 33.37
C PHE A 59 56.03 -29.37 34.22
N PRO A 60 57.18 -28.79 33.83
CA PRO A 60 57.86 -27.76 34.60
C PRO A 60 57.03 -26.48 34.75
N VAL A 61 57.07 -25.86 35.93
CA VAL A 61 56.40 -24.59 36.23
C VAL A 61 56.93 -23.46 35.34
N THR A 62 58.24 -23.46 35.05
CA THR A 62 58.91 -22.43 34.24
C THR A 62 58.42 -22.37 32.78
N LEU A 63 57.82 -23.45 32.29
CA LEU A 63 57.30 -23.54 30.93
C LEU A 63 55.86 -23.06 30.82
N ILE A 64 55.17 -22.77 31.93
CA ILE A 64 53.75 -22.46 31.93
C ILE A 64 53.51 -21.01 32.32
N HIS A 65 52.88 -20.26 31.42
CA HIS A 65 52.33 -18.95 31.72
C HIS A 65 50.91 -19.12 32.27
N LEU A 66 50.71 -18.76 33.54
CA LEU A 66 49.40 -18.81 34.19
C LEU A 66 48.45 -17.78 33.58
N LYS A 67 47.20 -18.18 33.35
CA LYS A 67 46.13 -17.29 32.89
C LYS A 67 44.95 -17.38 33.84
N GLY A 68 44.23 -16.26 33.99
CA GLY A 68 42.99 -16.23 34.77
C GLY A 68 41.95 -17.18 34.18
N ALA A 69 41.27 -17.93 35.04
CA ALA A 69 40.16 -18.78 34.65
C ALA A 69 39.16 -18.93 35.80
N HIS A 70 37.89 -19.04 35.44
CA HIS A 70 36.80 -19.41 36.33
C HIS A 70 36.63 -20.93 36.30
N VAL A 71 36.50 -21.54 37.47
CA VAL A 71 36.27 -22.99 37.60
C VAL A 71 34.80 -23.19 37.90
N GLU A 72 34.07 -23.74 36.94
CA GLU A 72 32.68 -24.17 37.13
C GLU A 72 32.65 -25.64 37.53
N GLN A 73 32.06 -25.95 38.68
CA GLN A 73 31.84 -27.33 39.13
C GLN A 73 30.53 -27.85 38.56
N ARG A 74 30.59 -28.59 37.45
CA ARG A 74 29.44 -29.38 36.95
C ARG A 74 29.59 -30.81 37.48
N GLY A 75 29.07 -31.05 38.68
CA GLY A 75 29.11 -32.37 39.32
C GLY A 75 30.53 -32.78 39.74
N ALA A 76 31.01 -33.94 39.26
CA ALA A 76 32.32 -34.50 39.62
C ALA A 76 33.50 -33.98 38.77
N GLU A 77 33.23 -33.17 37.73
CA GLU A 77 34.26 -32.61 36.84
C GLU A 77 34.41 -31.09 37.05
N GLU A 78 35.66 -30.64 37.22
CA GLU A 78 36.01 -29.21 37.20
C GLU A 78 36.14 -28.75 35.75
N ASN A 79 35.20 -27.91 35.26
CA ASN A 79 35.33 -27.26 33.96
C ASN A 79 36.01 -25.90 34.12
N ILE A 80 37.08 -25.69 33.34
CA ILE A 80 37.78 -24.42 33.30
C ILE A 80 37.19 -23.56 32.19
N VAL A 81 36.73 -22.38 32.55
CA VAL A 81 36.38 -21.33 31.60
C VAL A 81 37.46 -20.25 31.71
N PRO A 82 38.26 -19.98 30.65
CA PRO A 82 39.23 -18.89 30.69
C PRO A 82 38.55 -17.56 31.08
N ALA A 83 39.26 -16.66 31.77
CA ALA A 83 38.73 -15.34 32.14
C ALA A 83 38.74 -14.35 30.95
N GLU A 84 39.20 -14.78 29.78
CA GLU A 84 39.17 -13.99 28.56
C GLU A 84 37.73 -13.74 28.11
N MET A 85 37.49 -12.62 27.42
CA MET A 85 36.16 -12.27 26.91
C MET A 85 35.57 -13.44 26.09
N PRO A 86 34.29 -13.81 26.29
CA PRO A 86 33.67 -14.94 25.58
C PRO A 86 33.84 -14.90 24.06
N MET A 87 33.77 -13.71 23.46
CA MET A 87 33.98 -13.51 22.03
C MET A 87 35.39 -13.94 21.56
N VAL A 88 36.42 -13.70 22.36
CA VAL A 88 37.80 -14.12 22.03
C VAL A 88 37.92 -15.64 22.06
N GLN A 89 37.25 -16.28 23.02
CA GLN A 89 37.22 -17.74 23.13
C GLN A 89 36.54 -18.35 21.91
N GLU A 90 35.40 -17.79 21.52
CA GLU A 90 34.64 -18.21 20.35
C GLU A 90 35.44 -18.05 19.05
N ILE A 91 36.07 -16.90 18.79
CA ILE A 91 36.95 -16.77 17.61
C ILE A 91 38.04 -17.85 17.64
N THR A 92 38.59 -18.15 18.82
CA THR A 92 39.65 -19.16 18.96
C THR A 92 39.15 -20.57 18.65
N THR A 93 37.94 -20.94 19.06
CA THR A 93 37.34 -22.25 18.74
C THR A 93 36.95 -22.33 17.26
N THR A 94 36.31 -21.29 16.72
CA THR A 94 35.94 -21.22 15.30
C THR A 94 37.17 -21.35 14.40
N LEU A 95 38.26 -20.63 14.69
CA LEU A 95 39.49 -20.73 13.90
C LEU A 95 40.11 -22.14 13.95
N ARG A 96 39.99 -22.86 15.08
CA ARG A 96 40.49 -24.24 15.20
C ARG A 96 39.66 -25.20 14.35
N GLU A 97 38.34 -25.06 14.36
CA GLU A 97 37.42 -25.85 13.53
C GLU A 97 37.60 -25.53 12.04
N TRP A 98 37.67 -24.26 11.68
CA TRP A 98 37.91 -23.85 10.29
C TRP A 98 39.29 -24.30 9.82
N ALA A 99 40.31 -24.34 10.68
CA ALA A 99 41.64 -24.81 10.30
C ALA A 99 41.67 -26.30 9.91
N THR A 100 40.85 -27.16 10.51
CA THR A 100 40.78 -28.58 10.11
C THR A 100 40.12 -28.71 8.74
N ILE A 101 39.00 -28.01 8.51
CA ILE A 101 38.29 -28.02 7.23
C ILE A 101 39.12 -27.35 6.14
N TRP A 102 39.78 -26.23 6.42
CA TRP A 102 40.66 -25.52 5.50
C TRP A 102 41.79 -26.41 4.97
N LYS A 103 42.39 -27.25 5.83
CA LYS A 103 43.37 -28.26 5.40
C LYS A 103 42.73 -29.32 4.51
N GLN A 104 41.51 -29.75 4.80
CA GLN A 104 40.78 -30.70 3.96
C GLN A 104 40.44 -30.10 2.59
N LEU A 105 39.98 -28.84 2.52
CA LEU A 105 39.69 -28.13 1.28
C LEU A 105 40.91 -28.04 0.36
N TYR A 106 42.10 -27.89 0.94
CA TYR A 106 43.37 -27.93 0.19
C TYR A 106 43.62 -29.32 -0.41
N VAL A 107 43.44 -30.38 0.39
CA VAL A 107 43.64 -31.78 -0.05
C VAL A 107 42.64 -32.17 -1.15
N VAL A 108 41.37 -31.74 -1.03
CA VAL A 108 40.29 -32.01 -2.01
C VAL A 108 40.45 -31.15 -3.28
N GLY A 109 41.33 -30.14 -3.28
CA GLY A 109 41.63 -29.33 -4.45
C GLY A 109 40.66 -28.18 -4.73
N GLN A 110 39.78 -27.83 -3.78
CA GLN A 110 38.84 -26.71 -3.91
C GLN A 110 39.52 -25.36 -3.64
N LYS A 111 40.29 -24.87 -4.63
CA LYS A 111 41.15 -23.68 -4.49
C LYS A 111 40.39 -22.40 -4.13
N GLU A 112 39.18 -22.19 -4.66
CA GLU A 112 38.42 -20.95 -4.40
C GLU A 112 37.93 -20.90 -2.95
N ARG A 113 37.27 -21.95 -2.46
CA ARG A 113 36.85 -22.05 -1.05
C ARG A 113 38.05 -21.99 -0.11
N TYR A 114 39.16 -22.63 -0.45
CA TYR A 114 40.41 -22.55 0.32
C TYR A 114 40.92 -21.11 0.46
N ARG A 115 40.95 -20.32 -0.62
CA ARG A 115 41.39 -18.91 -0.58
C ARG A 115 40.42 -18.03 0.20
N GLN A 116 39.12 -18.24 0.01
CA GLN A 116 38.07 -17.49 0.71
C GLN A 116 38.17 -17.71 2.23
N VAL A 117 38.21 -18.96 2.67
CA VAL A 117 38.32 -19.32 4.09
C VAL A 117 39.62 -18.79 4.69
N ARG A 118 40.75 -18.88 3.96
CA ARG A 118 42.03 -18.30 4.40
C ARG A 118 41.91 -16.80 4.68
N ARG A 119 41.28 -16.04 3.78
CA ARG A 119 41.09 -14.59 3.94
C ARG A 119 40.26 -14.31 5.20
N MET A 120 39.14 -15.00 5.36
CA MET A 120 38.26 -14.86 6.52
C MET A 120 38.98 -15.22 7.83
N MET A 121 39.79 -16.28 7.83
CA MET A 121 40.60 -16.66 9.01
C MET A 121 41.61 -15.58 9.38
N CYS A 122 42.32 -14.99 8.41
CA CYS A 122 43.26 -13.89 8.66
C CYS A 122 42.54 -12.68 9.26
N GLU A 123 41.39 -12.29 8.70
CA GLU A 123 40.58 -11.20 9.24
C GLU A 123 40.13 -11.50 10.68
N LEU A 124 39.61 -12.69 10.97
CA LEU A 124 39.23 -13.07 12.34
C LEU A 124 40.40 -13.03 13.32
N MET A 125 41.62 -13.38 12.88
CA MET A 125 42.82 -13.26 13.71
C MET A 125 43.16 -11.80 14.02
N GLU A 126 43.02 -10.89 13.05
CA GLU A 126 43.20 -9.45 13.27
C GLU A 126 42.13 -8.89 14.22
N ARG A 127 40.87 -9.26 14.02
CA ARG A 127 39.75 -8.88 14.90
C ARG A 127 39.96 -9.40 16.32
N ARG A 128 40.47 -10.63 16.49
CA ARG A 128 40.86 -11.18 17.80
C ARG A 128 41.96 -10.34 18.46
N SER A 129 42.96 -9.90 17.70
CA SER A 129 44.02 -9.02 18.20
C SER A 129 43.45 -7.66 18.67
N GLN A 130 42.53 -7.07 17.91
CA GLN A 130 41.84 -5.83 18.26
C GLN A 130 40.98 -5.97 19.54
N LEU A 131 40.30 -7.10 19.72
CA LEU A 131 39.54 -7.36 20.95
C LEU A 131 40.45 -7.49 22.18
N LEU A 132 41.65 -8.05 22.00
CA LEU A 132 42.62 -8.23 23.08
C LEU A 132 43.42 -6.97 23.40
N SER A 133 43.51 -6.00 22.47
CA SER A 133 44.25 -4.75 22.72
C SER A 133 43.58 -3.89 23.79
N GLY A 134 42.27 -4.03 24.01
CA GLY A 134 41.52 -3.31 25.05
C GLY A 134 41.45 -1.79 24.85
N THR A 135 41.86 -1.31 23.67
CA THR A 135 41.96 0.13 23.33
C THR A 135 40.68 0.71 22.74
N LEU A 136 39.68 -0.13 22.48
CA LEU A 136 38.46 0.27 21.77
C LEU A 136 37.41 0.86 22.74
N PRO A 137 36.76 1.97 22.38
CA PRO A 137 35.61 2.48 23.12
C PRO A 137 34.43 1.48 23.07
N LYS A 138 33.48 1.62 24.01
CA LYS A 138 32.38 0.67 24.17
C LYS A 138 31.51 0.51 22.91
N ASP A 139 31.30 1.60 22.17
CA ASP A 139 30.45 1.61 20.97
C ASP A 139 31.14 0.89 19.81
N GLU A 140 32.42 1.20 19.54
CA GLU A 140 33.24 0.48 18.56
C GLU A 140 33.40 -1.01 18.91
N LEU A 141 33.50 -1.34 20.21
CA LEU A 141 33.56 -2.71 20.68
C LEU A 141 32.26 -3.48 20.37
N LEU A 142 31.11 -2.82 20.46
CA LEU A 142 29.81 -3.43 20.17
C LEU A 142 29.63 -3.64 18.65
N GLU A 143 30.05 -2.68 17.83
CA GLU A 143 30.08 -2.83 16.37
C GLU A 143 31.05 -3.94 15.93
N LEU A 144 32.24 -3.98 16.52
CA LEU A 144 33.25 -5.01 16.24
C LEU A 144 32.73 -6.40 16.59
N LYS A 145 32.05 -6.56 17.73
CA LYS A 145 31.39 -7.82 18.09
C LYS A 145 30.39 -8.25 17.03
N LYS A 146 29.50 -7.35 16.59
CA LYS A 146 28.51 -7.64 15.55
C LYS A 146 29.16 -8.03 14.21
N GLU A 147 30.24 -7.36 13.83
CA GLU A 147 30.98 -7.70 12.61
C GLU A 147 31.59 -9.10 12.69
N VAL A 148 32.25 -9.41 13.82
CA VAL A 148 32.87 -10.71 14.08
C VAL A 148 31.83 -11.83 14.06
N THR A 149 30.73 -11.68 14.80
CA THR A 149 29.68 -12.71 14.86
C THR A 149 29.09 -12.96 13.48
N SER A 150 28.81 -11.90 12.72
CA SER A 150 28.25 -12.05 11.38
C SER A 150 29.21 -12.73 10.41
N LYS A 151 30.52 -12.49 10.51
CA LYS A 151 31.55 -13.20 9.72
C LYS A 151 31.68 -14.66 10.11
N ILE A 152 31.62 -14.98 11.41
CA ILE A 152 31.65 -16.35 11.91
C ILE A 152 30.42 -17.12 11.40
N ASP A 153 29.23 -16.54 11.55
CA ASP A 153 27.98 -17.21 11.16
C ASP A 153 27.90 -17.43 9.64
N TYR A 154 28.37 -16.45 8.85
CA TYR A 154 28.54 -16.60 7.39
C TYR A 154 29.55 -17.71 7.05
N GLY A 155 30.72 -17.72 7.69
CA GLY A 155 31.76 -18.71 7.48
C GLY A 155 31.32 -20.13 7.85
N ASN A 156 30.62 -20.28 8.97
CA ASN A 156 30.03 -21.56 9.37
C ASN A 156 29.03 -22.04 8.32
N LYS A 157 28.21 -21.14 7.77
CA LYS A 157 27.23 -21.53 6.74
C LYS A 157 27.88 -22.01 5.45
N ILE A 158 28.95 -21.35 4.96
CA ILE A 158 29.65 -21.77 3.73
C ILE A 158 30.49 -23.04 3.94
N LEU A 159 30.90 -23.32 5.19
CA LEU A 159 31.62 -24.52 5.59
C LEU A 159 30.69 -25.65 6.03
N GLU A 160 29.38 -25.47 5.94
CA GLU A 160 28.35 -26.44 6.33
C GLU A 160 28.45 -26.87 7.80
N LEU A 161 28.85 -25.94 8.66
CA LEU A 161 28.86 -26.07 10.11
C LEU A 161 27.55 -25.62 10.75
N ASP A 162 27.35 -26.03 12.00
CA ASP A 162 26.16 -25.68 12.79
C ASP A 162 26.05 -24.15 13.01
N LEU A 163 24.82 -23.66 12.90
CA LEU A 163 24.50 -22.25 13.14
C LEU A 163 24.31 -21.98 14.63
N VAL A 164 25.06 -21.01 15.15
CA VAL A 164 24.93 -20.54 16.54
C VAL A 164 23.90 -19.41 16.60
N VAL A 165 22.87 -19.55 17.44
CA VAL A 165 21.82 -18.54 17.60
C VAL A 165 22.21 -17.55 18.68
N ARG A 166 22.06 -16.25 18.40
CA ARG A 166 22.53 -15.15 19.26
C ARG A 166 21.41 -14.22 19.71
N ASP A 167 21.62 -13.52 20.83
CA ASP A 167 20.78 -12.43 21.31
C ASP A 167 21.07 -11.10 20.59
N GLU A 168 20.31 -10.05 20.88
CA GLU A 168 20.49 -8.70 20.31
C GLU A 168 21.86 -8.07 20.63
N ASN A 169 22.54 -8.59 21.67
CA ASN A 169 23.84 -8.14 22.14
C ASN A 169 25.01 -8.98 21.59
N GLY A 170 24.71 -9.99 20.74
CA GLY A 170 25.69 -10.88 20.11
C GLY A 170 26.17 -12.04 20.98
N ASN A 171 25.55 -12.29 22.14
CA ASN A 171 25.87 -13.44 23.00
C ASN A 171 25.11 -14.68 22.52
N ILE A 172 25.70 -15.86 22.76
CA ILE A 172 25.10 -17.15 22.43
C ILE A 172 23.86 -17.38 23.31
N LEU A 173 22.73 -17.73 22.69
CA LEU A 173 21.50 -18.07 23.41
C LEU A 173 21.62 -19.48 24.01
N ASP A 174 21.32 -19.57 25.31
CA ASP A 174 21.32 -20.84 26.04
C ASP A 174 19.97 -21.56 25.84
N PRO A 175 19.94 -22.76 25.23
CA PRO A 175 18.69 -23.50 24.99
C PRO A 175 17.91 -23.84 26.26
N ASP A 176 18.62 -24.02 27.38
CA ASP A 176 17.99 -24.41 28.66
C ASP A 176 17.31 -23.22 29.35
N ARG A 177 17.68 -21.99 28.98
CA ARG A 177 17.16 -20.75 29.58
C ARG A 177 16.17 -20.02 28.68
N THR A 178 16.15 -20.34 27.38
CA THR A 178 15.33 -19.65 26.38
C THR A 178 14.09 -20.46 26.03
N SER A 179 12.98 -19.78 25.76
CA SER A 179 11.76 -20.49 25.35
C SER A 179 11.93 -21.06 23.95
N VAL A 180 11.38 -22.27 23.72
CA VAL A 180 11.47 -22.98 22.43
C VAL A 180 10.97 -22.12 21.27
N ILE A 181 9.92 -21.32 21.48
CA ILE A 181 9.35 -20.43 20.47
C ILE A 181 10.30 -19.26 20.17
N SER A 182 10.90 -18.64 21.19
CA SER A 182 11.87 -17.56 21.02
C SER A 182 13.12 -18.04 20.29
N LEU A 183 13.62 -19.23 20.64
CA LEU A 183 14.76 -19.84 20.00
C LEU A 183 14.48 -20.16 18.52
N PHE A 184 13.30 -20.68 18.20
CA PHE A 184 12.89 -20.91 16.81
C PHE A 184 12.80 -19.60 16.00
N GLN A 185 12.23 -18.55 16.57
CA GLN A 185 12.15 -17.24 15.91
C GLN A 185 13.54 -16.64 15.66
N ALA A 186 14.42 -16.70 16.66
CA ALA A 186 15.80 -16.24 16.55
C ALA A 186 16.59 -17.04 15.50
N HIS A 187 16.40 -18.37 15.45
CA HIS A 187 16.99 -19.23 14.41
C HIS A 187 16.49 -18.85 13.01
N LYS A 188 15.17 -18.62 12.85
CA LYS A 188 14.58 -18.19 11.58
C LYS A 188 15.15 -16.84 11.11
N GLN A 189 15.29 -15.89 12.02
CA GLN A 189 15.89 -14.58 11.73
C GLN A 189 17.36 -14.69 11.34
N ALA A 190 18.17 -15.44 12.12
CA ALA A 190 19.58 -15.67 11.82
C ALA A 190 19.78 -16.32 10.46
N THR A 191 18.95 -17.32 10.12
CA THR A 191 19.00 -18.00 8.82
C THR A 191 18.69 -17.03 7.67
N SER A 192 17.68 -16.17 7.82
CA SER A 192 17.33 -15.14 6.82
C SER A 192 18.49 -14.18 6.59
N MET A 193 19.06 -13.61 7.65
CA MET A 193 20.17 -12.65 7.57
C MET A 193 21.41 -13.25 6.87
N ILE A 194 21.73 -14.52 7.16
CA ILE A 194 22.87 -15.19 6.52
C ILE A 194 22.60 -15.47 5.05
N SER A 195 21.37 -15.87 4.69
CA SER A 195 20.98 -16.10 3.29
C SER A 195 21.06 -14.81 2.46
N GLU A 196 20.64 -13.68 3.02
CA GLU A 196 20.76 -12.36 2.40
C GLU A 196 22.23 -11.99 2.15
N ARG A 197 23.10 -12.24 3.14
CA ARG A 197 24.54 -11.96 3.04
C ARG A 197 25.25 -12.84 2.01
N ILE A 198 24.89 -14.12 1.91
CA ILE A 198 25.38 -15.02 0.86
C ILE A 198 25.04 -14.47 -0.52
N GLN A 199 23.81 -14.01 -0.70
CA GLN A 199 23.38 -13.42 -1.97
C GLN A 199 24.16 -12.15 -2.32
N GLU A 200 24.50 -11.31 -1.33
CA GLU A 200 25.30 -10.10 -1.51
C GLU A 200 26.75 -10.37 -1.91
N GLU A 201 27.40 -11.35 -1.27
CA GLU A 201 28.77 -11.74 -1.63
C GLU A 201 28.86 -12.44 -2.98
N MET A 202 27.87 -13.27 -3.33
CA MET A 202 27.79 -13.88 -4.68
C MET A 202 27.59 -12.83 -5.79
N CYS A 203 26.85 -11.75 -5.51
CA CYS A 203 26.67 -10.65 -6.45
C CYS A 203 27.94 -9.80 -6.62
N SER A 204 28.78 -9.73 -5.58
CA SER A 204 30.02 -8.94 -5.59
C SER A 204 31.14 -9.59 -6.41
N GLN A 205 31.20 -10.94 -6.47
CA GLN A 205 32.24 -11.66 -7.24
C GLN A 205 32.06 -11.57 -8.77
N HIS A 206 30.86 -11.29 -9.25
CA HIS A 206 30.58 -11.08 -10.69
C HIS A 206 30.87 -9.64 -11.17
N SER A 207 31.32 -8.74 -10.30
CA SER A 207 31.48 -7.30 -10.56
C SER A 207 32.86 -6.87 -11.11
N GLU A 208 33.83 -7.77 -11.26
CA GLU A 208 35.22 -7.36 -11.57
C GLU A 208 35.52 -7.11 -13.07
N LEU A 209 34.57 -7.31 -13.99
CA LEU A 209 34.73 -6.88 -15.39
C LEU A 209 33.55 -6.02 -15.87
N GLY A 210 33.65 -4.70 -15.67
CA GLY A 210 33.09 -3.72 -16.61
C GLY A 210 31.98 -2.76 -16.16
N CYS A 211 31.47 -2.83 -14.92
CA CYS A 211 30.33 -1.99 -14.50
C CYS A 211 30.58 -1.21 -13.19
N SER A 212 31.68 -0.46 -13.09
CA SER A 212 32.06 0.24 -11.86
C SER A 212 31.42 1.63 -11.63
N ALA A 213 30.55 2.13 -12.51
CA ALA A 213 29.99 3.50 -12.37
C ALA A 213 28.46 3.57 -12.19
N HIS A 214 27.71 2.50 -12.49
CA HIS A 214 26.24 2.56 -12.51
C HIS A 214 25.53 1.81 -11.36
N LEU A 215 26.25 0.96 -10.60
CA LEU A 215 25.70 0.26 -9.42
C LEU A 215 25.83 1.07 -8.11
N ALA A 216 26.47 2.24 -8.14
CA ALA A 216 26.68 3.06 -6.96
C ALA A 216 25.49 3.99 -6.63
N SER A 217 24.49 4.09 -7.51
CA SER A 217 23.25 4.83 -7.24
C SER A 217 22.22 3.90 -6.58
N PRO A 218 21.84 4.13 -5.31
CA PRO A 218 20.92 3.27 -4.56
C PRO A 218 19.44 3.40 -4.99
N SER A 219 19.15 4.34 -5.89
CA SER A 219 17.81 4.64 -6.37
C SER A 219 17.60 4.11 -7.80
N HIS A 220 16.61 3.24 -7.94
CA HIS A 220 16.11 2.77 -9.22
C HIS A 220 14.81 3.51 -9.54
N ASN A 221 14.64 3.91 -10.78
CA ASN A 221 13.43 4.59 -11.26
C ASN A 221 12.82 3.80 -12.41
N LEU A 222 11.52 3.50 -12.34
CA LEU A 222 10.81 2.81 -13.42
C LEU A 222 10.03 3.82 -14.26
N TYR A 223 10.42 4.01 -15.51
CA TYR A 223 9.69 4.82 -16.47
C TYR A 223 8.57 4.01 -17.13
N LEU A 224 7.37 4.57 -17.12
CA LEU A 224 6.12 4.03 -17.64
C LEU A 224 5.58 4.97 -18.72
N CYS A 225 5.35 4.45 -19.91
CA CYS A 225 4.68 5.18 -20.99
C CYS A 225 3.45 4.39 -21.44
N VAL A 226 2.25 4.96 -21.25
CA VAL A 226 1.01 4.35 -21.72
C VAL A 226 0.85 4.65 -23.20
N ARG A 227 0.79 3.60 -24.03
CA ARG A 227 0.65 3.73 -25.49
C ARG A 227 -0.79 3.68 -25.95
N ASN A 228 -1.57 2.76 -25.39
CA ASN A 228 -2.96 2.57 -25.80
C ASN A 228 -3.78 1.92 -24.68
N PHE A 229 -5.07 2.22 -24.64
CA PHE A 229 -6.04 1.53 -23.80
C PHE A 229 -7.30 1.28 -24.62
N VAL A 230 -7.64 0.00 -24.82
CA VAL A 230 -8.80 -0.42 -25.59
C VAL A 230 -9.72 -1.21 -24.69
N CYS A 231 -10.79 -0.57 -24.20
CA CYS A 231 -11.79 -1.17 -23.34
C CYS A 231 -13.17 -0.54 -23.62
N ASN A 232 -14.19 -1.35 -23.90
CA ASN A 232 -15.53 -0.85 -24.24
C ASN A 232 -16.38 -0.68 -22.97
N ILE A 233 -16.14 0.41 -22.23
CA ILE A 233 -16.78 0.68 -20.93
C ILE A 233 -18.17 1.34 -21.10
N GLY A 234 -18.36 2.11 -22.17
CA GLY A 234 -19.60 2.86 -22.44
C GLY A 234 -19.89 4.04 -21.49
N GLU A 235 -19.06 4.24 -20.47
CA GLU A 235 -19.10 5.34 -19.48
C GLU A 235 -17.68 5.91 -19.28
N GLU A 236 -17.56 7.04 -18.56
CA GLU A 236 -16.24 7.58 -18.18
C GLU A 236 -15.53 6.62 -17.23
N ALA A 237 -14.20 6.55 -17.30
CA ALA A 237 -13.40 5.65 -16.47
C ALA A 237 -12.16 6.33 -15.90
N GLN A 238 -11.69 5.80 -14.76
CA GLN A 238 -10.49 6.19 -14.06
C GLN A 238 -9.58 4.97 -13.97
N LEU A 239 -8.37 5.10 -14.49
CA LEU A 239 -7.35 4.05 -14.47
C LEU A 239 -6.35 4.38 -13.37
N PHE A 240 -6.17 3.46 -12.42
CA PHE A 240 -5.20 3.57 -11.33
C PHE A 240 -4.08 2.56 -11.55
N THR A 241 -2.90 3.01 -11.96
CA THR A 241 -1.73 2.16 -12.17
C THR A 241 -0.78 2.24 -10.98
N ALA A 242 -0.41 1.10 -10.40
CA ALA A 242 0.51 1.03 -9.26
C ALA A 242 1.34 -0.27 -9.27
N LEU A 243 2.45 -0.26 -8.52
CA LEU A 243 3.27 -1.44 -8.27
C LEU A 243 2.71 -2.22 -7.08
N TYR A 244 2.47 -3.52 -7.27
CA TYR A 244 1.88 -4.43 -6.30
C TYR A 244 2.84 -5.55 -5.92
N ASP A 245 2.96 -5.80 -4.61
CA ASP A 245 3.65 -6.95 -4.06
C ASP A 245 2.66 -8.07 -3.72
N PRO A 246 2.75 -9.25 -4.36
CA PRO A 246 1.91 -10.39 -4.05
C PRO A 246 2.23 -11.03 -2.69
N GLY A 247 3.48 -10.93 -2.21
CA GLY A 247 3.91 -11.53 -0.94
C GLY A 247 3.34 -10.77 0.26
N GLN A 248 3.34 -9.44 0.20
CA GLN A 248 2.79 -8.57 1.26
C GLN A 248 1.31 -8.20 1.04
N GLN A 249 0.73 -8.53 -0.12
CA GLN A 249 -0.60 -8.12 -0.56
C GLN A 249 -0.84 -6.60 -0.42
N LYS A 250 0.15 -5.80 -0.79
CA LYS A 250 0.11 -4.34 -0.62
C LYS A 250 0.68 -3.63 -1.85
N MET A 251 0.12 -2.45 -2.13
CA MET A 251 0.70 -1.51 -3.10
C MET A 251 1.99 -0.90 -2.53
N ILE A 252 3.04 -0.85 -3.35
CA ILE A 252 4.34 -0.26 -2.98
C ILE A 252 4.37 1.23 -3.36
N SER A 253 3.76 1.60 -4.48
CA SER A 253 3.78 2.97 -5.03
C SER A 253 2.47 3.72 -4.82
N GLU A 254 2.52 5.05 -4.97
CA GLU A 254 1.33 5.85 -5.26
C GLU A 254 0.62 5.33 -6.52
N ASN A 255 -0.68 5.61 -6.62
CA ASN A 255 -1.44 5.30 -7.83
C ASN A 255 -1.23 6.39 -8.88
N TYR A 256 -0.85 6.02 -10.09
CA TYR A 256 -0.90 6.90 -11.25
C TYR A 256 -2.32 6.93 -11.81
N LEU A 257 -2.95 8.11 -11.84
CA LEU A 257 -4.35 8.27 -12.23
C LEU A 257 -4.48 8.84 -13.65
N ILE A 258 -5.16 8.10 -14.53
CA ILE A 258 -5.55 8.57 -15.87
C ILE A 258 -7.08 8.64 -15.97
N ARG A 259 -7.61 9.77 -16.42
CA ARG A 259 -9.05 9.94 -16.71
C ARG A 259 -9.33 9.63 -18.18
N TRP A 260 -10.18 8.62 -18.39
CA TRP A 260 -10.56 8.13 -19.71
C TRP A 260 -12.01 8.51 -20.02
N ALA A 261 -12.24 9.17 -21.15
CA ALA A 261 -13.57 9.57 -21.57
C ALA A 261 -14.35 8.39 -22.15
N SER A 262 -15.69 8.51 -22.15
CA SER A 262 -16.60 7.52 -22.74
C SER A 262 -16.45 7.35 -24.25
N THR A 263 -15.78 8.29 -24.92
CA THR A 263 -15.47 8.28 -26.36
C THR A 263 -14.24 7.44 -26.72
N GLY A 264 -13.57 6.83 -25.74
CA GLY A 264 -12.41 5.98 -25.99
C GLY A 264 -11.07 6.73 -26.12
N VAL A 265 -11.04 8.02 -25.74
CA VAL A 265 -9.82 8.83 -25.64
C VAL A 265 -9.66 9.38 -24.21
N PRO A 266 -8.44 9.73 -23.77
CA PRO A 266 -8.24 10.51 -22.53
C PRO A 266 -9.12 11.77 -22.50
N GLN A 267 -9.62 12.15 -21.32
CA GLN A 267 -10.45 13.37 -21.16
C GLN A 267 -9.70 14.64 -21.56
N ASP A 268 -8.39 14.68 -21.35
CA ASP A 268 -7.52 15.77 -21.75
C ASP A 268 -6.76 15.40 -23.03
N ILE A 269 -7.11 16.07 -24.13
CA ILE A 269 -6.56 15.81 -25.48
C ILE A 269 -5.05 16.13 -25.54
N GLU A 270 -4.56 17.04 -24.69
CA GLU A 270 -3.13 17.36 -24.55
C GLU A 270 -2.30 16.21 -23.95
N LEU A 271 -2.94 15.30 -23.21
CA LEU A 271 -2.29 14.16 -22.55
C LEU A 271 -2.11 12.95 -23.48
N LEU A 272 -2.72 12.92 -24.68
CA LEU A 272 -2.63 11.78 -25.62
C LEU A 272 -1.18 11.38 -25.96
N ASN A 273 -0.28 12.35 -26.08
CA ASN A 273 1.13 12.13 -26.41
C ASN A 273 2.05 12.13 -25.17
N ASN A 274 1.49 12.27 -23.96
CA ASN A 274 2.24 12.55 -22.75
C ASN A 274 1.75 11.77 -21.52
N LEU A 275 1.21 10.56 -21.73
CA LEU A 275 0.90 9.63 -20.65
C LEU A 275 2.18 8.93 -20.14
N LYS A 276 3.08 9.73 -19.57
CA LYS A 276 4.38 9.30 -19.06
C LYS A 276 4.42 9.46 -17.55
N ALA A 277 4.75 8.40 -16.85
CA ALA A 277 4.95 8.39 -15.41
C ALA A 277 6.30 7.78 -15.05
N ILE A 278 6.92 8.25 -13.98
CA ILE A 278 8.14 7.67 -13.43
C ILE A 278 7.88 7.29 -12.00
N PHE A 279 8.05 6.00 -11.70
CA PHE A 279 8.08 5.51 -10.35
C PHE A 279 9.46 5.76 -9.77
N THR A 280 9.55 6.56 -8.71
CA THR A 280 10.81 6.91 -8.04
C THR A 280 10.97 6.17 -6.72
N ASP A 281 12.19 6.21 -6.18
CA ASP A 281 12.53 5.74 -4.83
C ASP A 281 12.45 4.22 -4.65
N LEU A 282 12.64 3.45 -5.73
CA LEU A 282 12.73 2.00 -5.66
C LEU A 282 14.13 1.60 -5.18
N GLY A 283 14.19 0.92 -4.03
CA GLY A 283 15.45 0.49 -3.42
C GLY A 283 15.89 -0.88 -3.91
N SER A 284 17.13 -1.26 -3.55
CA SER A 284 17.69 -2.58 -3.83
C SER A 284 16.85 -3.72 -3.22
N LYS A 285 16.23 -3.52 -2.05
CA LYS A 285 15.28 -4.47 -1.44
C LYS A 285 14.02 -4.69 -2.25
N ASP A 286 13.54 -3.66 -2.95
CA ASP A 286 12.35 -3.81 -3.81
C ASP A 286 12.73 -4.55 -5.08
N LEU A 287 13.93 -4.31 -5.62
CA LEU A 287 14.45 -4.99 -6.81
C LEU A 287 14.81 -6.46 -6.55
N LYS A 288 15.21 -6.81 -5.32
CA LYS A 288 15.46 -8.19 -4.87
C LYS A 288 14.18 -9.03 -4.71
N ARG A 289 12.97 -8.44 -4.77
CA ARG A 289 11.71 -9.19 -4.63
C ARG A 289 11.49 -10.09 -5.84
N GLU A 290 11.18 -11.37 -5.60
CA GLU A 290 11.02 -12.38 -6.65
C GLU A 290 9.88 -12.07 -7.64
N ARG A 291 8.84 -11.33 -7.22
CA ARG A 291 7.67 -11.01 -8.05
C ARG A 291 7.14 -9.61 -7.76
N LEU A 292 7.28 -8.71 -8.73
CA LEU A 292 6.71 -7.36 -8.73
C LEU A 292 5.72 -7.24 -9.88
N PHE A 293 4.45 -6.94 -9.58
CA PHE A 293 3.42 -6.81 -10.61
C PHE A 293 3.04 -5.34 -10.83
N LEU A 294 2.94 -4.94 -12.09
CA LEU A 294 2.28 -3.70 -12.45
C LEU A 294 0.77 -3.98 -12.55
N VAL A 295 -0.01 -3.30 -11.73
CA VAL A 295 -1.47 -3.47 -11.64
C VAL A 295 -2.15 -2.18 -12.06
N CYS A 296 -3.14 -2.30 -12.94
CA CYS A 296 -4.02 -1.21 -13.36
C CYS A 296 -5.46 -1.52 -12.93
N GLN A 297 -5.99 -0.77 -11.96
CA GLN A 297 -7.38 -0.88 -11.53
C GLN A 297 -8.25 0.06 -12.38
N ILE A 298 -9.33 -0.48 -12.94
CA ILE A 298 -10.27 0.25 -13.79
C ILE A 298 -11.53 0.53 -12.96
N VAL A 299 -11.79 1.80 -12.69
CA VAL A 299 -12.97 2.27 -11.96
C VAL A 299 -13.83 3.09 -12.93
N ARG A 300 -15.04 2.64 -13.21
CA ARG A 300 -15.99 3.40 -14.03
C ARG A 300 -16.72 4.45 -13.19
N VAL A 301 -17.03 5.59 -13.80
CA VAL A 301 -17.75 6.72 -13.21
C VAL A 301 -19.06 6.88 -13.96
N GLY A 302 -20.16 6.46 -13.35
CA GLY A 302 -21.42 6.39 -14.07
C GLY A 302 -22.58 5.84 -13.25
N ARG A 303 -23.36 4.95 -13.87
CA ARG A 303 -24.61 4.39 -13.33
C ARG A 303 -24.34 3.24 -12.36
N MET A 304 -25.26 3.01 -11.43
CA MET A 304 -25.26 1.82 -10.54
C MET A 304 -25.16 0.53 -11.35
N ASP A 305 -26.13 0.28 -12.24
CA ASP A 305 -26.27 -0.96 -12.98
C ASP A 305 -26.18 -0.71 -14.50
N LEU A 306 -25.45 -1.58 -15.20
CA LEU A 306 -25.32 -1.55 -16.66
C LEU A 306 -26.51 -2.22 -17.38
N LYS A 307 -27.32 -3.01 -16.67
CA LYS A 307 -28.43 -3.82 -17.23
C LYS A 307 -29.69 -3.01 -17.56
N GLU A 308 -29.85 -1.82 -16.97
CA GLU A 308 -31.07 -1.01 -17.12
C GLU A 308 -30.96 0.00 -18.28
N THR A 309 -31.06 -0.50 -19.51
CA THR A 309 -31.00 0.35 -20.73
C THR A 309 -32.31 1.12 -20.98
N TYR A 310 -33.41 0.77 -20.31
CA TYR A 310 -34.75 1.31 -20.66
C TYR A 310 -35.53 2.00 -19.52
N THR A 311 -35.03 2.05 -18.28
CA THR A 311 -35.74 2.66 -17.14
C THR A 311 -35.23 4.08 -16.81
N ARG A 312 -36.16 5.05 -16.85
CA ARG A 312 -35.96 6.51 -16.78
C ARG A 312 -35.51 7.07 -15.40
N LYS A 313 -34.74 6.36 -14.58
CA LYS A 313 -34.17 6.89 -13.32
C LYS A 313 -32.71 6.46 -13.23
N MET A 314 -31.78 7.43 -13.28
CA MET A 314 -30.35 7.12 -13.38
C MET A 314 -29.57 7.91 -12.34
N SER A 315 -28.88 7.20 -11.45
CA SER A 315 -27.78 7.74 -10.67
C SER A 315 -26.65 8.18 -11.60
N THR A 316 -26.08 9.36 -11.41
CA THR A 316 -24.93 9.86 -12.18
C THR A 316 -23.73 10.12 -11.26
N GLY A 317 -22.51 9.89 -11.76
CA GLY A 317 -21.27 10.24 -11.08
C GLY A 317 -20.84 9.33 -9.92
N LEU A 318 -21.25 8.06 -9.94
CA LEU A 318 -20.82 7.07 -8.93
C LEU A 318 -19.59 6.29 -9.41
N ARG A 319 -18.58 6.15 -8.55
CA ARG A 319 -17.38 5.34 -8.80
C ARG A 319 -17.67 3.86 -8.51
N ARG A 320 -17.47 3.00 -9.51
CA ARG A 320 -17.74 1.56 -9.44
C ARG A 320 -16.54 0.77 -9.98
N PRO A 321 -16.21 -0.39 -9.38
CA PRO A 321 -15.18 -1.24 -9.96
C PRO A 321 -15.66 -1.77 -11.31
N PHE A 322 -14.78 -1.76 -12.30
CA PHE A 322 -15.06 -2.33 -13.63
C PHE A 322 -14.15 -3.54 -13.91
N GLY A 323 -12.86 -3.45 -13.59
CA GLY A 323 -11.92 -4.55 -13.79
C GLY A 323 -10.52 -4.22 -13.30
N VAL A 324 -9.62 -5.19 -13.42
CA VAL A 324 -8.20 -5.04 -13.09
C VAL A 324 -7.41 -5.63 -14.24
N SER A 325 -6.38 -4.91 -14.70
CA SER A 325 -5.37 -5.43 -15.61
C SER A 325 -4.08 -5.64 -14.82
N VAL A 326 -3.45 -6.79 -14.99
CA VAL A 326 -2.17 -7.14 -14.36
C VAL A 326 -1.21 -7.52 -15.47
N ALA A 327 0.07 -7.17 -15.32
CA ALA A 327 1.10 -7.64 -16.24
C ALA A 327 1.11 -9.18 -16.26
N PRO A 328 0.91 -9.82 -17.43
CA PRO A 328 0.94 -11.28 -17.51
C PRO A 328 2.33 -11.80 -17.12
N ASP A 329 2.35 -12.94 -16.43
CA ASP A 329 3.56 -13.71 -16.17
C ASP A 329 4.09 -14.26 -17.51
N PRO A 330 5.32 -13.96 -17.95
CA PRO A 330 5.87 -14.60 -19.13
C PRO A 330 6.13 -16.09 -18.82
N SER A 331 5.21 -16.96 -19.23
CA SER A 331 5.54 -18.38 -19.45
C SER A 331 5.04 -18.80 -20.84
N PRO A 332 5.95 -19.38 -21.65
CA PRO A 332 6.12 -20.84 -21.67
C PRO A 332 7.59 -21.26 -21.40
N PRO A 333 7.95 -22.57 -21.36
CA PRO A 333 8.99 -23.10 -20.50
C PRO A 333 10.40 -22.73 -20.98
N ILE A 334 11.12 -21.98 -20.15
CA ILE A 334 12.56 -21.80 -20.32
C ILE A 334 13.25 -22.93 -19.52
N PRO A 335 14.24 -23.65 -20.10
CA PRO A 335 14.92 -24.78 -19.46
C PRO A 335 15.48 -24.44 -18.08
N GLU A 336 15.56 -25.45 -17.21
CA GLU A 336 15.85 -25.33 -15.77
C GLU A 336 17.23 -24.74 -15.40
N ASP A 337 18.09 -24.45 -16.38
CA ASP A 337 19.35 -23.72 -16.18
C ASP A 337 19.18 -22.19 -16.13
N TYR A 338 17.97 -21.66 -16.39
CA TYR A 338 17.63 -20.22 -16.37
C TYR A 338 16.74 -19.82 -15.17
N LYS A 339 16.59 -20.68 -14.15
CA LYS A 339 15.74 -20.42 -12.97
C LYS A 339 16.40 -19.59 -11.86
N ALA A 340 17.67 -19.24 -11.99
CA ALA A 340 18.34 -18.30 -11.09
C ALA A 340 18.62 -16.99 -11.83
N PHE A 341 17.99 -15.89 -11.41
CA PHE A 341 18.22 -14.54 -11.93
C PHE A 341 17.75 -14.26 -13.38
N GLN A 342 16.48 -14.51 -13.72
CA GLN A 342 15.88 -13.94 -14.94
C GLN A 342 14.35 -14.08 -14.99
N GLY A 343 13.66 -12.97 -14.79
CA GLY A 343 12.23 -12.81 -15.09
C GLY A 343 11.88 -11.34 -15.37
N LEU A 344 12.61 -10.42 -14.74
CA LEU A 344 12.53 -8.98 -15.00
C LEU A 344 13.92 -8.37 -15.34
N MET A 345 14.99 -8.86 -14.72
CA MET A 345 16.26 -8.12 -14.62
C MET A 345 17.14 -8.06 -15.87
N ARG A 346 17.11 -9.05 -16.78
CA ARG A 346 17.89 -8.98 -18.03
C ARG A 346 17.13 -8.34 -19.19
N THR A 347 15.80 -8.32 -19.10
CA THR A 347 14.92 -7.88 -20.20
C THR A 347 14.52 -6.40 -20.08
N ILE A 348 14.52 -5.79 -18.87
CA ILE A 348 14.21 -4.36 -18.70
C ILE A 348 15.37 -3.42 -19.12
N ALA A 349 16.58 -3.94 -19.34
CA ALA A 349 17.67 -3.14 -19.93
C ALA A 349 17.33 -2.66 -21.35
N THR A 350 16.45 -3.38 -22.05
CA THR A 350 15.83 -2.96 -23.31
C THR A 350 14.40 -2.48 -23.08
N THR A 351 13.99 -1.44 -23.81
CA THR A 351 12.61 -0.93 -23.77
C THR A 351 11.63 -2.08 -24.03
N LEU A 352 10.85 -2.47 -23.03
CA LEU A 352 9.83 -3.51 -23.19
C LEU A 352 8.51 -2.85 -23.55
N GLU A 353 7.87 -3.38 -24.60
CA GLU A 353 6.47 -3.12 -24.89
C GLU A 353 5.67 -4.25 -24.26
N LEU A 354 4.94 -3.94 -23.17
CA LEU A 354 4.08 -4.87 -22.47
C LEU A 354 2.63 -4.62 -22.89
N LEU A 355 1.99 -5.67 -23.37
CA LEU A 355 0.55 -5.72 -23.48
C LEU A 355 0.03 -6.20 -22.12
N LEU A 356 -0.48 -5.28 -21.31
CA LEU A 356 -1.19 -5.64 -20.09
C LEU A 356 -2.57 -6.11 -20.54
N GLU A 357 -2.80 -7.41 -20.46
CA GLU A 357 -4.08 -7.98 -20.82
C GLU A 357 -5.11 -7.52 -19.79
N VAL A 358 -6.21 -6.94 -20.25
CA VAL A 358 -7.30 -6.54 -19.35
C VAL A 358 -8.03 -7.82 -18.99
N VAL A 359 -7.93 -8.24 -17.73
CA VAL A 359 -8.77 -9.32 -17.21
C VAL A 359 -10.17 -8.72 -17.03
N GLN A 360 -10.99 -8.91 -18.06
CA GLN A 360 -12.43 -8.67 -17.99
C GLN A 360 -13.12 -10.00 -17.71
N GLU A 361 -13.78 -10.13 -16.56
CA GLU A 361 -14.83 -11.13 -16.43
C GLU A 361 -15.95 -10.74 -17.40
N ASN A 362 -16.24 -11.64 -18.34
CA ASN A 362 -17.40 -11.53 -19.20
C ASN A 362 -18.66 -11.26 -18.39
N LEU A 363 -19.54 -10.46 -18.99
CA LEU A 363 -20.93 -10.28 -18.58
C LEU A 363 -21.50 -11.50 -17.86
N VAL A 364 -22.16 -11.21 -16.73
CA VAL A 364 -23.00 -12.06 -15.89
C VAL A 364 -22.28 -12.62 -14.65
N ALA A 365 -22.44 -11.87 -13.55
CA ALA A 365 -22.34 -12.30 -12.15
C ALA A 365 -20.96 -12.28 -11.46
N ALA A 366 -20.47 -11.07 -11.14
CA ALA A 366 -19.73 -10.85 -9.89
C ALA A 366 -20.18 -9.53 -9.25
N GLU A 367 -21.46 -9.44 -8.86
CA GLU A 367 -21.98 -8.34 -8.04
C GLU A 367 -21.38 -8.33 -6.60
N ASN A 368 -20.32 -9.10 -6.31
CA ASN A 368 -19.84 -9.31 -4.93
C ASN A 368 -18.31 -9.36 -4.71
N ASP A 369 -17.44 -9.16 -5.71
CA ASP A 369 -15.98 -9.24 -5.49
C ASP A 369 -15.31 -7.85 -5.36
N PHE A 370 -14.38 -7.74 -4.41
CA PHE A 370 -13.59 -6.52 -4.15
C PHE A 370 -12.42 -6.40 -5.14
N LEU A 371 -12.01 -5.17 -5.49
CA LEU A 371 -10.85 -4.92 -6.37
C LEU A 371 -9.59 -5.65 -5.89
N HIS A 372 -9.37 -5.69 -4.58
CA HIS A 372 -8.25 -6.42 -3.96
C HIS A 372 -8.32 -7.93 -4.22
N THR A 373 -9.50 -8.53 -4.19
CA THR A 373 -9.70 -9.96 -4.51
C THR A 373 -9.45 -10.23 -5.99
N MET A 374 -9.88 -9.30 -6.86
CA MET A 374 -9.63 -9.41 -8.31
C MET A 374 -8.14 -9.37 -8.64
N ILE A 375 -7.37 -8.50 -7.98
CA ILE A 375 -5.90 -8.45 -8.12
C ILE A 375 -5.29 -9.81 -7.75
N LYS A 376 -5.73 -10.40 -6.64
CA LYS A 376 -5.23 -11.71 -6.21
C LYS A 376 -5.52 -12.80 -7.23
N LYS A 377 -6.76 -12.88 -7.74
CA LYS A 377 -7.14 -13.85 -8.78
C LYS A 377 -6.35 -13.65 -10.07
N ALA A 378 -6.15 -12.40 -10.49
CA ALA A 378 -5.40 -12.05 -11.69
C ALA A 378 -3.91 -12.41 -11.57
N VAL A 379 -3.30 -12.22 -10.40
CA VAL A 379 -1.91 -12.65 -10.11
C VAL A 379 -1.77 -14.17 -10.07
N GLU A 380 -2.82 -14.89 -9.67
CA GLU A 380 -2.86 -16.36 -9.63
C GLU A 380 -3.16 -17.00 -11.00
N GLY A 381 -3.38 -16.21 -12.06
CA GLY A 381 -3.56 -16.69 -13.43
C GLY A 381 -4.88 -17.41 -13.71
N LYS A 382 -5.89 -17.30 -12.84
CA LYS A 382 -7.19 -17.95 -13.02
C LYS A 382 -8.15 -17.01 -13.76
N GLU A 383 -8.59 -17.45 -14.94
CA GLU A 383 -9.65 -16.88 -15.79
C GLU A 383 -9.35 -15.55 -16.50
N ILE A 384 -8.49 -15.59 -17.52
CA ILE A 384 -8.34 -14.46 -18.44
C ILE A 384 -9.14 -14.70 -19.72
N ASN A 385 -10.34 -14.11 -19.79
CA ASN A 385 -11.15 -14.10 -21.00
C ASN A 385 -10.79 -12.88 -21.86
N HIS A 386 -9.88 -13.05 -22.82
CA HIS A 386 -9.48 -11.99 -23.76
C HIS A 386 -10.55 -11.73 -24.82
N LYS A 387 -11.53 -10.86 -24.54
CA LYS A 387 -12.40 -10.27 -25.58
C LYS A 387 -11.72 -9.09 -26.29
N GLY A 388 -10.44 -9.22 -26.67
CA GLY A 388 -9.71 -8.20 -27.44
C GLY A 388 -9.51 -6.84 -26.74
N GLN A 389 -9.63 -6.79 -25.40
CA GLN A 389 -9.40 -5.59 -24.59
C GLN A 389 -8.01 -5.64 -23.95
N GLY A 390 -7.31 -4.51 -23.95
CA GLY A 390 -5.91 -4.45 -23.52
C GLY A 390 -5.48 -3.07 -23.06
N PHE A 391 -4.43 -3.03 -22.24
CA PHE A 391 -3.76 -1.84 -21.76
C PHE A 391 -2.28 -1.93 -22.16
N TRP A 392 -1.89 -1.20 -23.22
CA TRP A 392 -0.54 -1.25 -23.78
C TRP A 392 0.35 -0.23 -23.09
N VAL A 393 1.45 -0.72 -22.53
CA VAL A 393 2.38 0.08 -21.74
C VAL A 393 3.81 -0.26 -22.13
N SER A 394 4.65 0.75 -22.24
CA SER A 394 6.10 0.57 -22.39
C SER A 394 6.80 0.87 -21.08
N LEU A 395 7.67 -0.05 -20.64
CA LEU A 395 8.46 0.07 -19.42
C LEU A 395 9.95 0.21 -19.75
N LYS A 396 10.65 1.08 -19.00
CA LYS A 396 12.10 1.22 -19.05
C LYS A 396 12.66 1.51 -17.66
N MET A 397 13.68 0.77 -17.23
CA MET A 397 14.38 1.07 -15.97
C MET A 397 15.43 2.16 -16.21
N LEU A 398 15.45 3.15 -15.34
CA LEU A 398 16.39 4.26 -15.32
C LEU A 398 17.12 4.27 -13.96
N TRP A 399 18.40 4.64 -13.98
CA TRP A 399 19.28 4.58 -12.81
C TRP A 399 19.59 6.00 -12.33
N GLY A 400 19.66 6.19 -11.01
CA GLY A 400 20.05 7.47 -10.41
C GLY A 400 18.88 8.24 -9.78
N ASP A 401 19.16 9.42 -9.24
CA ASP A 401 18.13 10.29 -8.66
C ASP A 401 17.27 10.93 -9.76
N LEU A 402 16.06 11.40 -9.42
CA LEU A 402 15.17 12.06 -10.37
C LEU A 402 15.86 13.23 -11.12
N SER A 403 16.70 14.00 -10.44
CA SER A 403 17.47 15.10 -11.03
C SER A 403 18.54 14.61 -12.01
N GLN A 404 19.18 13.47 -11.73
CA GLN A 404 20.18 12.86 -12.60
C GLN A 404 19.50 12.24 -13.83
N VAL A 405 18.41 11.49 -13.63
CA VAL A 405 17.63 10.88 -14.71
C VAL A 405 17.09 11.93 -15.70
N ARG A 406 16.65 13.09 -15.21
CA ARG A 406 16.24 14.23 -16.06
C ARG A 406 17.39 14.78 -16.91
N LYS A 407 18.62 14.74 -16.39
CA LYS A 407 19.82 15.22 -17.09
C LYS A 407 20.33 14.22 -18.12
N ASP A 408 20.31 12.93 -17.77
CA ASP A 408 20.84 11.85 -18.58
C ASP A 408 19.87 11.44 -19.70
N HIS A 409 18.56 11.58 -19.47
CA HIS A 409 17.51 11.23 -20.44
C HIS A 409 16.44 12.33 -20.61
N PRO A 410 16.80 13.55 -21.07
CA PRO A 410 15.86 14.66 -21.23
C PRO A 410 14.77 14.40 -22.28
N HIS A 411 15.02 13.48 -23.22
CA HIS A 411 14.06 13.08 -24.26
C HIS A 411 12.95 12.14 -23.74
N LEU A 412 13.20 11.43 -22.63
CA LEU A 412 12.22 10.55 -22.00
C LEU A 412 11.50 11.26 -20.86
N VAL A 413 12.25 12.00 -20.05
CA VAL A 413 11.76 12.62 -18.82
C VAL A 413 11.74 14.13 -18.98
N ASP A 414 10.55 14.66 -19.21
CA ASP A 414 10.33 16.11 -19.30
C ASP A 414 9.66 16.62 -18.01
N ARG A 415 9.50 17.94 -17.87
CA ARG A 415 8.80 18.57 -16.76
C ARG A 415 7.33 18.14 -16.66
N SER A 416 6.74 17.71 -17.77
CA SER A 416 5.38 17.19 -17.84
C SER A 416 5.25 15.73 -17.36
N THR A 417 6.36 15.01 -17.18
CA THR A 417 6.33 13.62 -16.74
C THR A 417 5.88 13.53 -15.28
N VAL A 418 4.85 12.73 -15.04
CA VAL A 418 4.28 12.57 -13.69
C VAL A 418 5.22 11.75 -12.82
N VAL A 419 5.52 12.25 -11.63
CA VAL A 419 6.37 11.56 -10.66
C VAL A 419 5.48 10.79 -9.69
N VAL A 420 5.68 9.47 -9.63
CA VAL A 420 4.95 8.55 -8.77
C VAL A 420 5.90 8.04 -7.71
N ARG A 421 5.73 8.49 -6.46
CA ARG A 421 6.65 8.11 -5.38
C ARG A 421 6.28 6.75 -4.78
N LYS A 422 7.27 6.07 -4.20
CA LYS A 422 7.07 4.91 -3.32
C LYS A 422 6.34 5.35 -2.04
N LEU A 423 5.37 4.59 -1.52
CA LEU A 423 4.63 4.95 -0.28
C LEU A 423 5.52 4.99 0.97
N GLY A 424 6.63 4.26 0.96
CA GLY A 424 7.65 4.29 2.00
C GLY A 424 8.87 5.13 1.62
N PHE A 425 9.81 5.22 2.54
CA PHE A 425 11.10 5.86 2.29
C PHE A 425 12.03 4.94 1.48
N PRO A 426 12.93 5.52 0.67
CA PRO A 426 14.08 4.79 0.12
C PRO A 426 15.03 4.39 1.25
N GLU A 427 15.93 3.44 0.96
CA GLU A 427 16.91 2.93 1.94
C GLU A 427 17.91 4.02 2.40
N ILE A 428 18.21 4.97 1.52
CA ILE A 428 19.07 6.10 1.79
C ILE A 428 18.26 7.37 1.55
N ILE A 429 18.13 8.18 2.59
CA ILE A 429 17.50 9.50 2.51
C ILE A 429 18.61 10.54 2.45
N MET A 430 18.64 11.31 1.37
CA MET A 430 19.66 12.35 1.18
C MET A 430 19.39 13.55 2.11
N PRO A 431 20.44 14.14 2.73
CA PRO A 431 20.26 15.31 3.59
C PRO A 431 19.71 16.49 2.77
N GLY A 432 18.54 16.99 3.16
CA GLY A 432 17.81 18.07 2.48
C GLY A 432 16.50 17.64 1.80
N ASP A 433 16.21 16.34 1.71
CA ASP A 433 14.90 15.86 1.24
C ASP A 433 13.87 15.92 2.37
N ILE A 434 13.04 16.96 2.36
CA ILE A 434 11.94 17.13 3.33
C ILE A 434 10.69 16.45 2.77
N ARG A 435 10.43 15.23 3.24
CA ARG A 435 9.29 14.44 2.79
C ARG A 435 8.30 14.18 3.93
N ASN A 436 7.26 15.02 3.98
CA ASN A 436 6.15 14.94 4.93
C ASN A 436 4.82 14.63 4.22
N ASP A 437 4.79 13.50 3.50
CA ASP A 437 3.59 13.06 2.77
C ASP A 437 2.68 12.25 3.71
N ILE A 438 1.40 12.65 3.84
CA ILE A 438 0.40 11.89 4.61
C ILE A 438 -0.39 11.02 3.64
N TYR A 439 -0.30 9.69 3.80
CA TYR A 439 -1.11 8.74 3.04
C TYR A 439 -2.25 8.21 3.90
N LEU A 440 -3.49 8.32 3.41
CA LEU A 440 -4.68 7.80 4.04
C LEU A 440 -5.21 6.61 3.23
N THR A 441 -5.36 5.46 3.88
CA THR A 441 -5.94 4.26 3.26
C THR A 441 -7.31 3.95 3.85
N LEU A 442 -8.35 3.95 3.02
CA LEU A 442 -9.67 3.44 3.38
C LEU A 442 -9.65 1.92 3.29
N VAL A 443 -9.56 1.23 4.44
CA VAL A 443 -9.42 -0.23 4.49
C VAL A 443 -10.78 -0.93 4.32
N GLN A 444 -11.62 -0.87 5.36
CA GLN A 444 -12.90 -1.58 5.39
C GLN A 444 -13.93 -0.88 6.29
N GLY A 445 -15.20 -1.20 6.10
CA GLY A 445 -16.31 -0.76 6.95
C GLY A 445 -17.43 -1.80 7.00
N GLU A 446 -18.01 -2.00 8.19
CA GLU A 446 -19.19 -2.85 8.38
C GLU A 446 -20.42 -1.96 8.65
N PHE A 447 -21.48 -2.17 7.87
CA PHE A 447 -22.69 -1.35 7.98
C PHE A 447 -23.92 -2.22 8.18
N ASP A 448 -24.65 -1.91 9.26
CA ASP A 448 -25.91 -2.58 9.52
C ASP A 448 -27.02 -2.16 8.56
N LYS A 449 -27.77 -3.17 8.14
CA LYS A 449 -28.95 -3.11 7.30
C LYS A 449 -30.06 -2.21 7.89
N GLY A 450 -30.15 -2.14 9.21
CA GLY A 450 -31.23 -1.44 9.93
C GLY A 450 -32.62 -1.93 9.48
N ASN A 451 -33.60 -1.04 9.40
CA ASN A 451 -34.99 -1.37 9.03
C ASN A 451 -35.24 -1.58 7.51
N LYS A 452 -34.20 -1.66 6.66
CA LYS A 452 -34.37 -1.81 5.20
C LYS A 452 -34.36 -3.28 4.77
N LYS A 453 -35.06 -3.61 3.66
CA LYS A 453 -35.05 -4.98 3.08
C LYS A 453 -33.74 -5.37 2.40
N THR A 454 -32.96 -4.41 1.91
CA THR A 454 -31.66 -4.61 1.23
C THR A 454 -30.52 -3.95 2.01
N GLN A 455 -29.29 -4.42 1.78
CA GLN A 455 -28.09 -3.81 2.36
C GLN A 455 -27.85 -2.41 1.80
N LYS A 456 -27.11 -1.58 2.55
CA LYS A 456 -26.85 -0.18 2.20
C LYS A 456 -25.69 -0.08 1.19
N ASN A 457 -25.90 0.65 0.10
CA ASN A 457 -24.81 1.07 -0.78
C ASN A 457 -24.10 2.28 -0.17
N VAL A 458 -22.98 2.06 0.50
CA VAL A 458 -22.26 3.13 1.21
C VAL A 458 -21.21 3.82 0.34
N GLU A 459 -21.32 5.14 0.24
CA GLU A 459 -20.29 6.04 -0.28
C GLU A 459 -19.62 6.75 0.89
N VAL A 460 -18.30 6.63 1.01
CA VAL A 460 -17.51 7.40 1.97
C VAL A 460 -17.02 8.65 1.28
N THR A 461 -17.33 9.81 1.83
CA THR A 461 -16.71 11.07 1.43
C THR A 461 -15.70 11.49 2.49
N VAL A 462 -14.45 11.67 2.08
CA VAL A 462 -13.36 12.16 2.92
C VAL A 462 -13.13 13.63 2.58
N CYS A 463 -13.03 14.46 3.61
CA CYS A 463 -12.66 15.87 3.46
C CYS A 463 -11.78 16.30 4.64
N VAL A 464 -10.83 17.19 4.38
CA VAL A 464 -9.99 17.80 5.42
C VAL A 464 -10.65 19.10 5.86
N CYS A 465 -10.85 19.26 7.16
CA CYS A 465 -11.51 20.41 7.76
C CYS A 465 -10.57 21.09 8.75
N ASP A 466 -10.69 22.40 8.87
CA ASP A 466 -9.98 23.21 9.87
C ASP A 466 -10.67 23.16 11.24
N GLU A 467 -10.11 23.78 12.29
CA GLU A 467 -10.65 23.83 13.66
C GLU A 467 -12.10 24.31 13.71
N THR A 468 -12.47 25.21 12.80
CA THR A 468 -13.82 25.79 12.71
C THR A 468 -14.80 24.90 11.93
N GLY A 469 -14.37 23.76 11.40
CA GLY A 469 -15.17 22.85 10.58
C GLY A 469 -15.29 23.27 9.11
N ASN A 470 -14.54 24.27 8.67
CA ASN A 470 -14.48 24.69 7.27
C ASN A 470 -13.64 23.73 6.44
N MET A 471 -14.08 23.41 5.22
CA MET A 471 -13.40 22.45 4.36
C MET A 471 -12.23 23.09 3.61
N MET A 472 -11.03 22.53 3.79
CA MET A 472 -9.82 22.91 3.08
C MET A 472 -9.94 22.53 1.59
N GLN A 473 -9.54 23.45 0.71
CA GLN A 473 -9.66 23.25 -0.74
C GLN A 473 -8.39 22.63 -1.30
N ASN A 474 -8.53 21.69 -2.24
CA ASN A 474 -7.43 21.16 -3.05
C ASN A 474 -6.27 20.56 -2.24
N VAL A 475 -6.59 19.81 -1.17
CA VAL A 475 -5.59 19.17 -0.29
C VAL A 475 -5.43 17.68 -0.60
N ILE A 476 -6.44 17.05 -1.19
CA ILE A 476 -6.46 15.59 -1.39
C ILE A 476 -6.04 15.26 -2.81
N PHE A 477 -5.08 14.36 -2.95
CA PHE A 477 -4.61 13.81 -4.20
C PHE A 477 -5.05 12.34 -4.29
N PRO A 478 -6.03 12.01 -5.16
CA PRO A 478 -6.49 10.63 -5.34
C PRO A 478 -5.41 9.73 -5.96
N GLY A 479 -4.46 10.33 -6.68
CA GLY A 479 -3.32 9.68 -7.30
C GLY A 479 -2.36 10.72 -7.89
N ALA A 480 -1.18 10.28 -8.30
CA ALA A 480 -0.22 11.09 -9.03
C ALA A 480 -0.74 11.36 -10.45
N GLY A 481 -0.63 12.62 -10.91
CA GLY A 481 -1.03 13.05 -12.26
C GLY A 481 -2.39 13.74 -12.37
N ASP A 482 -3.22 13.72 -11.32
CA ASP A 482 -4.50 14.42 -11.30
C ASP A 482 -4.44 15.73 -10.50
N LYS A 483 -5.38 16.64 -10.78
CA LYS A 483 -5.52 17.89 -10.05
C LYS A 483 -5.99 17.62 -8.61
N PRO A 484 -5.48 18.37 -7.62
CA PRO A 484 -5.92 18.20 -6.24
C PRO A 484 -7.42 18.46 -6.09
N SER A 485 -8.08 17.68 -5.23
CA SER A 485 -9.49 17.81 -4.90
C SER A 485 -9.70 18.17 -3.43
N SER A 486 -10.83 18.83 -3.15
CA SER A 486 -11.23 19.20 -1.79
C SER A 486 -12.00 18.09 -1.08
N GLU A 487 -12.67 17.23 -1.86
CA GLU A 487 -13.34 16.03 -1.37
C GLU A 487 -12.89 14.81 -2.17
N TYR A 488 -12.79 13.68 -1.48
CA TYR A 488 -12.57 12.37 -2.08
C TYR A 488 -13.79 11.49 -1.86
N ARG A 489 -14.28 10.83 -2.91
CA ARG A 489 -15.42 9.91 -2.85
C ARG A 489 -14.94 8.50 -3.14
N SER A 490 -15.23 7.57 -2.23
CA SER A 490 -14.84 6.16 -2.36
C SER A 490 -15.57 5.48 -3.52
N VAL A 491 -15.03 4.34 -3.95
CA VAL A 491 -15.80 3.37 -4.74
C VAL A 491 -16.98 2.88 -3.89
N VAL A 492 -18.10 2.65 -4.55
CA VAL A 492 -19.29 2.13 -3.90
C VAL A 492 -19.50 0.71 -4.39
N TYR A 493 -19.73 -0.21 -3.47
CA TYR A 493 -20.10 -1.58 -3.79
C TYR A 493 -21.61 -1.81 -3.64
N TYR A 494 -22.15 -2.74 -4.42
CA TYR A 494 -23.59 -2.99 -4.45
C TYR A 494 -24.00 -3.97 -3.34
N GLN A 495 -24.90 -3.54 -2.45
CA GLN A 495 -25.56 -4.37 -1.44
C GLN A 495 -24.65 -5.28 -0.58
N GLN A 496 -23.40 -4.87 -0.33
CA GLN A 496 -22.48 -5.60 0.54
C GLN A 496 -22.53 -5.11 1.99
N ARG A 497 -22.54 -6.06 2.94
CA ARG A 497 -22.52 -5.78 4.39
C ARG A 497 -21.16 -5.25 4.87
N GLN A 498 -20.09 -5.89 4.43
CA GLN A 498 -18.71 -5.48 4.70
C GLN A 498 -18.13 -4.93 3.42
N GLN A 499 -17.82 -3.63 3.41
CA GLN A 499 -17.18 -2.99 2.26
C GLN A 499 -15.68 -2.95 2.50
N ARG A 500 -14.88 -3.42 1.53
CA ARG A 500 -13.42 -3.31 1.53
C ARG A 500 -13.01 -2.42 0.37
N TRP A 501 -12.60 -1.20 0.67
CA TRP A 501 -12.17 -0.25 -0.35
C TRP A 501 -10.72 -0.50 -0.75
N MET A 502 -9.82 -0.63 0.23
CA MET A 502 -8.36 -0.69 0.03
C MET A 502 -7.84 0.45 -0.86
N GLU A 503 -8.45 1.63 -0.75
CA GLU A 503 -8.11 2.81 -1.54
C GLU A 503 -7.14 3.69 -0.77
N THR A 504 -5.99 4.01 -1.36
CA THR A 504 -5.00 4.91 -0.77
C THR A 504 -5.00 6.24 -1.51
N MET A 505 -5.05 7.34 -0.77
CA MET A 505 -4.97 8.72 -1.27
C MET A 505 -3.90 9.49 -0.50
N LYS A 506 -3.30 10.48 -1.15
CA LYS A 506 -2.33 11.38 -0.53
C LYS A 506 -3.03 12.64 -0.05
N ILE A 507 -2.64 13.14 1.11
CA ILE A 507 -3.17 14.33 1.73
C ILE A 507 -2.01 15.29 1.94
N ALA A 508 -2.04 16.43 1.26
CA ALA A 508 -0.98 17.44 1.30
C ALA A 508 -1.43 18.65 2.13
N VAL A 509 -1.38 18.52 3.46
CA VAL A 509 -1.62 19.65 4.39
C VAL A 509 -0.28 20.33 4.69
N PRO A 510 -0.21 21.67 4.65
CA PRO A 510 0.97 22.40 5.13
C PRO A 510 1.31 22.01 6.57
N ILE A 511 2.59 21.79 6.86
CA ILE A 511 3.06 21.26 8.16
C ILE A 511 2.57 22.12 9.34
N GLU A 512 2.50 23.43 9.14
CA GLU A 512 2.02 24.41 10.13
C GLU A 512 0.55 24.17 10.52
N ASP A 513 -0.28 23.78 9.55
CA ASP A 513 -1.73 23.63 9.71
C ASP A 513 -2.13 22.21 10.15
N VAL A 514 -1.23 21.22 10.10
CA VAL A 514 -1.57 19.82 10.43
C VAL A 514 -2.24 19.69 11.80
N HIS A 515 -1.73 20.39 12.82
CA HIS A 515 -2.23 20.36 14.20
C HIS A 515 -3.64 20.93 14.36
N ARG A 516 -4.06 21.79 13.42
CA ARG A 516 -5.33 22.52 13.42
C ARG A 516 -6.38 21.80 12.56
N THR A 517 -5.94 20.88 11.71
CA THR A 517 -6.82 20.15 10.80
C THR A 517 -7.33 18.83 11.37
N HIS A 518 -8.55 18.45 10.99
CA HIS A 518 -9.11 17.14 11.22
C HIS A 518 -9.74 16.56 9.95
N MET A 519 -9.78 15.24 9.86
CA MET A 519 -10.40 14.54 8.72
C MET A 519 -11.85 14.18 9.05
N ARG A 520 -12.78 14.61 8.21
CA ARG A 520 -14.20 14.30 8.34
C ARG A 520 -14.59 13.25 7.30
N PHE A 521 -15.08 12.13 7.82
CA PHE A 521 -15.63 11.02 7.04
C PHE A 521 -17.15 11.07 7.08
N THR A 522 -17.79 11.28 5.94
CA THR A 522 -19.26 11.24 5.84
C THR A 522 -19.70 10.01 5.05
N PHE A 523 -20.53 9.18 5.67
CA PHE A 523 -21.09 7.98 5.06
C PHE A 523 -22.46 8.29 4.48
N ARG A 524 -22.64 8.08 3.17
CA ARG A 524 -23.92 8.32 2.48
C ARG A 524 -24.45 7.03 1.89
N HIS A 525 -25.74 6.78 2.08
CA HIS A 525 -26.43 5.71 1.37
C HIS A 525 -26.83 6.19 -0.03
N ARG A 526 -26.34 5.53 -1.08
CA ARG A 526 -26.68 5.84 -2.48
C ARG A 526 -27.69 4.84 -3.02
N SER A 527 -28.96 5.26 -3.12
CA SER A 527 -29.99 4.46 -3.77
C SER A 527 -29.82 4.49 -5.29
N SER A 528 -30.15 3.41 -6.00
CA SER A 528 -30.26 3.42 -7.46
C SER A 528 -31.30 4.41 -7.98
N SER A 529 -32.22 4.85 -7.11
CA SER A 529 -33.28 5.81 -7.37
C SER A 529 -33.00 7.23 -6.89
N ASP A 530 -31.79 7.58 -6.41
CA ASP A 530 -31.55 8.91 -5.83
C ASP A 530 -31.82 10.02 -6.84
N PHE A 531 -33.01 10.60 -6.70
CA PHE A 531 -33.47 11.77 -7.40
C PHE A 531 -32.63 12.97 -6.99
N ASP A 532 -32.33 13.87 -7.94
CA ASP A 532 -31.46 15.03 -7.79
C ASP A 532 -32.11 16.14 -6.93
N LEU A 533 -32.51 15.80 -5.71
CA LEU A 533 -33.15 16.65 -4.70
C LEU A 533 -32.25 17.86 -4.37
N LEU A 534 -30.94 17.68 -4.45
CA LEU A 534 -29.93 18.72 -4.28
C LEU A 534 -30.00 19.79 -5.38
N GLY A 535 -30.32 19.42 -6.61
CA GLY A 535 -30.55 20.35 -7.71
C GLY A 535 -31.80 21.21 -7.51
N LEU A 536 -32.83 20.65 -6.85
CA LEU A 536 -34.03 21.40 -6.44
C LEU A 536 -33.78 22.25 -5.19
N LEU A 537 -32.98 21.81 -4.23
CA LEU A 537 -32.61 22.59 -3.03
C LEU A 537 -31.76 23.82 -3.39
N LYS A 538 -30.88 23.71 -4.39
CA LYS A 538 -29.99 24.78 -4.87
C LYS A 538 -30.51 25.50 -6.12
N TRP A 539 -31.83 25.47 -6.36
CA TRP A 539 -32.43 26.02 -7.58
C TRP A 539 -32.11 27.50 -7.82
N ARG A 540 -31.95 28.28 -6.74
CA ARG A 540 -31.54 29.70 -6.81
C ARG A 540 -30.14 29.91 -7.38
N SER A 541 -29.24 28.95 -7.20
CA SER A 541 -27.85 29.02 -7.66
C SER A 541 -27.68 28.57 -9.12
N LYS A 542 -28.63 27.79 -9.67
CA LYS A 542 -28.59 27.23 -11.03
C LYS A 542 -29.98 27.19 -11.69
N PRO A 543 -30.53 28.33 -12.14
CA PRO A 543 -31.89 28.41 -12.70
C PRO A 543 -32.05 27.64 -14.01
N ASN A 544 -30.99 27.47 -14.79
CA ASN A 544 -31.04 26.83 -16.12
C ASN A 544 -31.34 25.31 -16.05
N LEU A 545 -31.03 24.66 -14.92
CA LEU A 545 -31.28 23.23 -14.72
C LEU A 545 -32.66 22.97 -14.08
N LEU A 546 -33.38 24.02 -13.68
CA LEU A 546 -34.62 23.92 -12.92
C LEU A 546 -35.74 23.26 -13.72
N VAL A 547 -35.89 23.62 -14.99
CA VAL A 547 -36.94 23.04 -15.88
C VAL A 547 -36.73 21.53 -16.05
N GLY A 548 -35.48 21.10 -16.25
CA GLY A 548 -35.12 19.68 -16.32
C GLY A 548 -35.36 18.95 -15.01
N ASN A 549 -35.04 19.58 -13.87
CA ASN A 549 -35.25 19.00 -12.53
C ASN A 549 -36.74 18.91 -12.16
N LEU A 550 -37.55 19.88 -12.55
CA LEU A 550 -39.01 19.87 -12.33
C LEU A 550 -39.73 18.84 -13.22
N GLN A 551 -39.31 18.66 -14.47
CA GLN A 551 -39.82 17.59 -15.33
C GLN A 551 -39.50 16.19 -14.80
N LYS A 552 -38.33 16.05 -14.16
CA LYS A 552 -37.97 14.81 -13.46
C LYS A 552 -38.85 14.62 -12.22
N LEU A 553 -39.21 15.69 -11.50
CA LEU A 553 -40.02 15.64 -10.27
C LEU A 553 -41.43 15.11 -10.53
N MET A 554 -41.99 15.40 -11.72
CA MET A 554 -43.30 14.90 -12.14
C MET A 554 -43.39 13.36 -12.22
N LYS A 555 -42.26 12.65 -12.21
CA LYS A 555 -42.17 11.19 -12.34
C LYS A 555 -41.84 10.47 -11.02
N VAL A 556 -41.83 11.18 -9.90
CA VAL A 556 -41.44 10.67 -8.57
C VAL A 556 -42.67 10.35 -7.74
N ASP A 557 -42.63 9.22 -7.01
CA ASP A 557 -43.70 8.81 -6.11
C ASP A 557 -43.86 9.77 -4.93
N GLY A 558 -45.11 10.02 -4.51
CA GLY A 558 -45.46 11.05 -3.53
C GLY A 558 -44.77 10.97 -2.17
N GLY A 559 -44.14 9.85 -1.82
CA GLY A 559 -43.38 9.66 -0.58
C GLY A 559 -42.03 10.38 -0.53
N GLU A 560 -41.33 10.53 -1.66
CA GLU A 560 -40.01 11.22 -1.69
C GLU A 560 -40.15 12.74 -1.75
N VAL A 561 -41.26 13.22 -2.33
CA VAL A 561 -41.64 14.64 -2.39
C VAL A 561 -41.77 15.24 -0.98
N ILE A 562 -42.14 14.43 0.01
CA ILE A 562 -42.26 14.83 1.43
C ILE A 562 -40.92 15.35 2.00
N LYS A 563 -39.78 14.84 1.51
CA LYS A 563 -38.45 15.28 1.98
C LYS A 563 -38.09 16.69 1.50
N VAL A 564 -38.73 17.21 0.44
CA VAL A 564 -38.49 18.55 -0.14
C VAL A 564 -39.55 19.57 0.31
N ARG A 565 -40.37 19.22 1.30
CA ARG A 565 -41.55 19.99 1.76
C ARG A 565 -41.31 21.49 1.96
N ARG A 566 -40.12 21.90 2.41
CA ARG A 566 -39.78 23.32 2.66
C ARG A 566 -39.47 24.12 1.38
N VAL A 567 -38.97 23.45 0.34
CA VAL A 567 -38.52 24.11 -0.92
C VAL A 567 -39.64 24.12 -1.96
N LEU A 568 -40.53 23.13 -1.94
CA LEU A 568 -41.71 23.05 -2.82
C LEU A 568 -42.58 24.30 -2.77
N GLY A 569 -42.79 24.88 -1.58
CA GLY A 569 -43.45 26.18 -1.43
C GLY A 569 -42.75 27.25 -2.26
N SER A 570 -41.45 27.50 -2.02
CA SER A 570 -40.67 28.50 -2.76
C SER A 570 -40.57 28.26 -4.28
N LEU A 571 -40.61 26.99 -4.70
CA LEU A 571 -40.59 26.60 -6.12
C LEU A 571 -41.95 26.83 -6.78
N ALA A 572 -43.06 26.59 -6.07
CA ALA A 572 -44.40 26.94 -6.54
C ALA A 572 -44.48 28.45 -6.77
N LEU A 573 -44.01 29.23 -5.79
CA LEU A 573 -43.95 30.70 -5.84
C LEU A 573 -43.21 31.23 -7.08
N GLN A 574 -42.02 30.69 -7.37
CA GLN A 574 -41.24 31.07 -8.54
C GLN A 574 -41.86 30.60 -9.87
N SER A 575 -42.44 29.40 -9.88
CA SER A 575 -43.03 28.81 -11.10
C SER A 575 -44.21 29.65 -11.63
N PHE A 576 -44.94 30.35 -10.76
CA PHE A 576 -46.00 31.29 -11.16
C PHE A 576 -45.47 32.64 -11.66
N SER A 577 -44.30 33.11 -11.18
CA SER A 577 -43.61 34.29 -11.74
C SER A 577 -43.18 34.05 -13.20
N TRP A 578 -42.85 32.80 -13.54
CA TRP A 578 -42.45 32.36 -14.88
C TRP A 578 -43.63 32.13 -15.84
N ALA A 579 -44.86 32.33 -15.38
CA ALA A 579 -46.03 32.41 -16.26
C ALA A 579 -46.07 33.71 -17.10
N SER A 580 -45.03 34.55 -17.01
CA SER A 580 -44.79 35.70 -17.89
C SER A 580 -44.59 35.26 -19.37
N PRO A 581 -44.82 36.17 -20.35
CA PRO A 581 -45.00 35.82 -21.77
C PRO A 581 -43.77 35.22 -22.49
N LEU A 582 -42.60 35.20 -21.86
CA LEU A 582 -41.31 34.92 -22.51
C LEU A 582 -40.89 33.44 -22.60
N CYS A 583 -41.74 32.47 -22.19
CA CYS A 583 -41.42 31.03 -22.31
C CYS A 583 -42.37 30.27 -23.25
N PRO A 584 -41.94 29.96 -24.49
CA PRO A 584 -42.74 29.29 -25.51
C PRO A 584 -42.52 27.77 -25.51
N THR A 585 -42.83 27.07 -24.41
CA THR A 585 -42.76 25.60 -24.39
C THR A 585 -44.01 24.98 -23.77
N GLY A 586 -44.86 24.36 -24.60
CA GLY A 586 -46.16 23.79 -24.20
C GLY A 586 -46.13 22.74 -23.09
N ARG A 587 -44.96 22.17 -22.76
CA ARG A 587 -44.79 21.19 -21.67
C ARG A 587 -44.53 21.79 -20.29
N THR A 588 -44.19 23.08 -20.19
CA THR A 588 -43.98 23.76 -18.89
C THR A 588 -45.29 24.17 -18.22
N SER A 589 -46.37 24.21 -18.99
CA SER A 589 -47.72 24.63 -18.59
C SER A 589 -48.38 23.68 -17.56
N HIS A 590 -47.99 22.41 -17.53
CA HIS A 590 -48.54 21.39 -16.63
C HIS A 590 -47.86 21.35 -15.25
N ILE A 591 -46.69 21.98 -15.10
CA ILE A 591 -45.87 21.95 -13.89
C ILE A 591 -46.56 22.66 -12.70
N PRO A 592 -47.16 23.86 -12.85
CA PRO A 592 -47.87 24.52 -11.76
C PRO A 592 -49.08 23.71 -11.29
N VAL A 593 -49.82 23.11 -12.22
CA VAL A 593 -50.99 22.26 -11.93
C VAL A 593 -50.59 21.01 -11.14
N PHE A 594 -49.46 20.39 -11.51
CA PHE A 594 -48.92 19.23 -10.78
C PHE A 594 -48.44 19.58 -9.37
N ILE A 595 -47.75 20.71 -9.19
CA ILE A 595 -47.26 21.15 -7.87
C ILE A 595 -48.45 21.51 -6.96
N VAL A 596 -49.45 22.23 -7.47
CA VAL A 596 -50.67 22.54 -6.70
C VAL A 596 -51.46 21.27 -6.40
N GLY A 597 -51.53 20.31 -7.33
CA GLY A 597 -52.13 18.98 -7.12
C GLY A 597 -51.48 18.15 -6.01
N LEU A 598 -50.15 18.23 -5.88
CA LEU A 598 -49.42 17.60 -4.79
C LEU A 598 -49.65 18.29 -3.44
N ILE A 599 -49.77 19.62 -3.43
CA ILE A 599 -49.98 20.42 -2.22
C ILE A 599 -51.43 20.29 -1.73
N ALA A 600 -52.41 20.14 -2.62
CA ALA A 600 -53.83 20.00 -2.30
C ALA A 600 -54.24 18.61 -1.79
N ASP A 601 -53.31 17.64 -1.74
CA ASP A 601 -53.59 16.29 -1.21
C ASP A 601 -53.92 16.34 0.30
N ARG A 602 -54.82 15.47 0.76
CA ARG A 602 -55.32 15.42 2.16
C ARG A 602 -54.21 15.29 3.20
N LYS A 603 -53.04 14.78 2.80
CA LYS A 603 -51.84 14.65 3.65
C LYS A 603 -51.17 15.99 4.00
N PHE A 604 -51.54 17.11 3.36
CA PHE A 604 -50.87 18.42 3.48
C PHE A 604 -51.78 19.56 3.95
N HIS A 605 -52.89 19.29 4.65
CA HIS A 605 -53.85 20.32 5.11
C HIS A 605 -53.24 21.53 5.84
N HIS A 606 -52.11 21.37 6.54
CA HIS A 606 -51.43 22.46 7.26
C HIS A 606 -50.83 23.52 6.31
N PHE A 607 -50.62 23.18 5.04
CA PHE A 607 -50.10 24.10 4.03
C PHE A 607 -51.19 24.91 3.33
N ASN A 608 -52.47 24.50 3.44
CA ASN A 608 -53.59 25.22 2.84
C ASN A 608 -53.68 26.66 3.39
N ALA A 609 -53.46 26.85 4.69
CA ALA A 609 -53.43 28.18 5.32
C ALA A 609 -52.29 29.07 4.79
N VAL A 610 -51.11 28.50 4.51
CA VAL A 610 -49.95 29.22 3.95
C VAL A 610 -50.19 29.57 2.49
N LEU A 611 -50.77 28.64 1.72
CA LEU A 611 -51.12 28.85 0.33
C LEU A 611 -52.20 29.95 0.21
N GLU A 612 -53.20 29.94 1.09
CA GLU A 612 -54.25 30.96 1.14
C GLU A 612 -53.70 32.34 1.50
N ALA A 613 -52.82 32.42 2.52
CA ALA A 613 -52.14 33.65 2.89
C ALA A 613 -51.28 34.21 1.74
N TYR A 614 -50.60 33.33 0.97
CA TYR A 614 -49.84 33.74 -0.20
C TYR A 614 -50.73 34.29 -1.32
N ILE A 615 -51.82 33.60 -1.65
CA ILE A 615 -52.79 34.03 -2.67
C ILE A 615 -53.28 35.45 -2.33
N GLN A 616 -53.55 35.72 -1.06
CA GLN A 616 -54.05 37.03 -0.64
C GLN A 616 -52.97 38.12 -0.59
N GLN A 617 -51.79 37.84 -0.02
CA GLN A 617 -50.84 38.89 0.38
C GLN A 617 -49.61 39.05 -0.53
N HIS A 618 -49.21 38.02 -1.27
CA HIS A 618 -47.89 37.99 -1.93
C HIS A 618 -47.92 37.62 -3.41
N PHE A 619 -49.04 37.12 -3.93
CA PHE A 619 -49.19 36.82 -5.34
C PHE A 619 -49.27 38.10 -6.18
N SER A 620 -48.40 38.24 -7.20
CA SER A 620 -48.26 39.46 -8.01
C SER A 620 -48.31 39.25 -9.53
N ALA A 621 -48.65 38.04 -10.00
CA ALA A 621 -48.66 37.73 -11.44
C ALA A 621 -50.01 38.08 -12.11
N THR A 622 -50.06 39.24 -12.78
CA THR A 622 -51.29 39.80 -13.40
C THR A 622 -51.77 39.06 -14.65
N LEU A 623 -50.88 38.41 -15.41
CA LEU A 623 -51.24 37.70 -16.67
C LEU A 623 -51.36 36.18 -16.51
N ALA A 624 -51.17 35.64 -15.30
CA ALA A 624 -51.21 34.20 -15.05
C ALA A 624 -52.58 33.58 -15.35
N TYR A 625 -53.68 34.32 -15.18
CA TYR A 625 -55.04 33.83 -15.45
C TYR A 625 -55.24 33.34 -16.89
N LYS A 626 -54.69 34.04 -17.90
CA LYS A 626 -54.86 33.65 -19.32
C LYS A 626 -54.26 32.27 -19.60
N LYS A 627 -53.07 32.01 -19.05
CA LYS A 627 -52.34 30.76 -19.26
C LYS A 627 -52.92 29.61 -18.43
N LEU A 628 -53.34 29.87 -17.19
CA LEU A 628 -54.00 28.88 -16.35
C LEU A 628 -55.37 28.46 -16.90
N ILE A 629 -56.15 29.41 -17.44
CA ILE A 629 -57.40 29.11 -18.14
C ILE A 629 -57.13 28.25 -19.38
N SER A 630 -56.17 28.64 -20.23
CA SER A 630 -55.81 27.85 -21.42
C SER A 630 -55.38 26.42 -21.08
N VAL A 631 -54.62 26.24 -20.00
CA VAL A 631 -54.21 24.91 -19.53
C VAL A 631 -55.39 24.11 -18.99
N LEU A 632 -56.29 24.73 -18.22
CA LEU A 632 -57.52 24.08 -17.76
C LEU A 632 -58.42 23.67 -18.94
N THR A 633 -58.58 24.51 -19.95
CA THR A 633 -59.34 24.18 -21.17
C THR A 633 -58.72 22.99 -21.90
N GLN A 634 -57.38 22.96 -22.05
CA GLN A 634 -56.68 21.80 -22.62
C GLN A 634 -56.88 20.52 -21.80
N TYR A 635 -56.95 20.61 -20.47
CA TYR A 635 -57.24 19.46 -19.62
C TYR A 635 -58.68 18.96 -19.79
N VAL A 636 -59.66 19.87 -19.91
CA VAL A 636 -61.06 19.50 -20.17
C VAL A 636 -61.21 18.89 -21.58
N ASP A 637 -60.52 19.43 -22.58
CA ASP A 637 -60.50 18.91 -23.95
C ASP A 637 -59.74 17.57 -24.07
N SER A 638 -58.80 17.30 -23.16
CA SER A 638 -58.15 15.99 -23.06
C SER A 638 -59.02 14.96 -22.31
N ALA A 639 -59.90 15.41 -21.41
CA ALA A 639 -60.85 14.55 -20.69
C ALA A 639 -61.89 13.93 -21.64
N SER A 640 -62.27 14.65 -22.69
CA SER A 640 -63.19 14.18 -23.71
C SER A 640 -62.56 13.19 -24.70
N ARG A 641 -61.25 12.94 -24.63
CA ARG A 641 -60.49 12.04 -25.54
C ARG A 641 -60.02 10.72 -24.89
N GLU A 642 -60.51 10.37 -23.69
CA GLU A 642 -60.18 9.14 -22.93
C GLU A 642 -58.69 8.91 -22.57
N GLU A 643 -57.77 9.82 -22.89
CA GLU A 643 -56.36 9.70 -22.49
C GLU A 643 -56.12 10.21 -21.06
N SER A 644 -55.85 9.28 -20.14
CA SER A 644 -55.23 9.44 -18.80
C SER A 644 -56.10 9.94 -17.63
N CYS A 645 -56.97 9.07 -17.09
CA CYS A 645 -57.77 9.30 -15.87
C CYS A 645 -57.00 9.78 -14.62
N GLU A 646 -55.72 9.43 -14.48
CA GLU A 646 -54.94 9.77 -13.28
C GLU A 646 -54.52 11.25 -13.23
N SER A 647 -54.27 11.86 -14.39
CA SER A 647 -53.90 13.28 -14.49
C SER A 647 -55.11 14.17 -14.16
N LEU A 648 -56.28 13.82 -14.70
CA LEU A 648 -57.56 14.49 -14.46
C LEU A 648 -57.97 14.48 -12.99
N LEU A 649 -57.87 13.33 -12.31
CA LEU A 649 -58.20 13.22 -10.89
C LEU A 649 -57.35 14.18 -10.02
N ARG A 650 -56.07 14.35 -10.36
CA ARG A 650 -55.17 15.29 -9.67
C ARG A 650 -55.53 16.74 -9.97
N THR A 651 -55.91 17.04 -11.22
CA THR A 651 -56.38 18.38 -11.63
C THR A 651 -57.67 18.76 -10.91
N PHE A 652 -58.63 17.85 -10.78
CA PHE A 652 -59.88 18.07 -10.05
C PHE A 652 -59.66 18.30 -8.55
N LYS A 653 -58.69 17.61 -7.93
CA LYS A 653 -58.33 17.85 -6.51
C LYS A 653 -57.68 19.22 -6.27
N ALA A 654 -56.93 19.74 -7.24
CA ALA A 654 -56.31 21.05 -7.17
C ALA A 654 -57.17 22.21 -7.70
N LEU A 655 -58.33 21.89 -8.28
CA LEU A 655 -59.18 22.83 -9.00
C LEU A 655 -59.55 24.06 -8.16
N GLU A 656 -59.89 23.84 -6.88
CA GLU A 656 -60.26 24.91 -5.94
C GLU A 656 -59.16 25.98 -5.85
N TYR A 657 -57.92 25.57 -5.60
CA TYR A 657 -56.79 26.49 -5.45
C TYR A 657 -56.38 27.11 -6.78
N ILE A 658 -56.45 26.35 -7.89
CA ILE A 658 -56.19 26.90 -9.23
C ILE A 658 -57.20 28.02 -9.55
N PHE A 659 -58.48 27.85 -9.24
CA PHE A 659 -59.49 28.89 -9.41
C PHE A 659 -59.22 30.11 -8.53
N LYS A 660 -58.81 29.92 -7.26
CA LYS A 660 -58.41 31.04 -6.39
C LYS A 660 -57.25 31.85 -6.97
N PHE A 661 -56.25 31.19 -7.57
CA PHE A 661 -55.15 31.87 -8.28
C PHE A 661 -55.64 32.64 -9.52
N ILE A 662 -56.56 32.06 -10.30
CA ILE A 662 -57.15 32.71 -11.49
C ILE A 662 -57.92 33.97 -11.10
N VAL A 663 -58.77 33.86 -10.06
CA VAL A 663 -59.58 34.99 -9.57
C VAL A 663 -58.68 36.10 -9.05
N ARG A 664 -57.66 35.78 -8.24
CA ARG A 664 -56.71 36.77 -7.73
C ARG A 664 -55.90 37.43 -8.85
N SER A 665 -55.40 36.65 -9.81
CA SER A 665 -54.66 37.16 -10.98
C SER A 665 -55.52 38.11 -11.81
N ARG A 666 -56.80 37.79 -12.02
CA ARG A 666 -57.76 38.68 -12.71
C ARG A 666 -58.05 39.95 -11.91
N HIS A 667 -58.15 39.86 -10.58
CA HIS A 667 -58.36 41.03 -9.73
C HIS A 667 -57.16 41.98 -9.75
N LEU A 668 -55.93 41.43 -9.74
CA LEU A 668 -54.69 42.20 -9.88
C LEU A 668 -54.46 42.78 -11.28
N PHE A 669 -55.12 42.25 -12.31
CA PHE A 669 -55.11 42.82 -13.67
C PHE A 669 -56.14 43.94 -13.85
N ALA A 670 -57.22 43.89 -13.07
CA ALA A 670 -58.29 44.89 -13.09
C ALA A 670 -58.00 46.10 -12.16
N GLN A 671 -57.08 45.92 -11.21
CA GLN A 671 -56.40 47.00 -10.48
C GLN A 671 -55.24 47.53 -11.32
#